data_AF-A0A8S2QFX9-F1
#
_entry.id   AF-A0A8S2QFX9-F1
#
_cell.length_a   1.000
_cell.length_b   1.000
_cell.length_c   1.000
_cell.angle_alpha   90.00
_cell.angle_beta   90.00
_cell.angle_gamma   90.00
#
_symmetry.space_group_name_H-M   'P 1'
#
loop_
_entity.id
_entity.type
_entity.pdbx_description
1 polymer ?
#
loop_
_entity_poly.entity_id
_entity_poly.type
_entity_poly.pdbx_seq_one_letter_code
_entity_poly.pdbx_strand_id
1 'polypeptide(L)'
;QDRLQIEHDYLIQQQMMLSKSATLNEMVTFKKELEKSERQREQLSDHLEVIVKKSDEKERLFAKSLLELKELTENCDTYERQNTKLQRDLALALEKLEEMTQEAERYAQEALNSQKQFADSEQQREELKMQAQETIKQWKAKVKKLEKDVDRHKFGSTQMLERNEHLIKEMENFRNQNTVQREQIAKLETDLNDANTKHNRIEEHFKRTENDLAQLRTIRSTQDAEIVTFKTVVNELESQLSVYRQRHSQLDKEKQNIQQLLQEEINHRNNVDSKLKQAEHDIEALGASRSQFQQHIIELENERMDFLQKIKEIEFERESLSIQYQSISKTFNDEKTKFQTKLASLESDYEEMKRKLETAKIEYTRGMKTIQVDYENKIETLKLQLSDEKARVGIFQRHEIEHKKDIERLQEKAGKYEDEASQTQYTCETISRELKEKTRLIDELESKIIKLTVDTNNEKNDIIKKEKDFQNSLHTVYNDIIYCTECLSNDSDEPFILDSPASSRNDIETWLSKVKARLAWLKQELEIRQQQENKLRHDLNNALLDSDADRKYFAAELAKREVIVDDLTRERLNYKDFERESSDKLKLLQSQLARVEGHSVKEIERSKQLQTIEMQIEYEKRRALTEDEKDRINDRYRQ
;
A
#
# COMPACT_ATOMS: atom_id res chain seq x y z
N GLN A 1 68.15 -216.36 -152.36
CA GLN A 1 67.74 -215.04 -152.92
C GLN A 1 67.13 -214.18 -151.82
N ASP A 2 67.58 -214.38 -150.57
CA ASP A 2 66.82 -214.02 -149.35
C ASP A 2 67.57 -212.98 -148.50
N ARG A 3 68.47 -212.21 -149.13
CA ARG A 3 69.16 -211.07 -148.49
C ARG A 3 68.51 -209.71 -148.73
N LEU A 4 67.69 -209.56 -149.78
CA LEU A 4 67.07 -208.28 -150.14
C LEU A 4 65.71 -208.03 -149.44
N GLN A 5 65.11 -209.06 -148.82
CA GLN A 5 63.97 -208.89 -147.92
C GLN A 5 64.39 -208.31 -146.55
N ILE A 6 65.69 -208.28 -146.24
CA ILE A 6 66.23 -207.89 -144.92
C ILE A 6 66.56 -206.39 -144.84
N GLU A 7 66.76 -205.70 -145.98
CA GLU A 7 67.11 -204.26 -145.99
C GLU A 7 65.92 -203.31 -146.14
N HIS A 8 64.83 -203.71 -146.80
CA HIS A 8 63.69 -202.81 -147.04
C HIS A 8 62.86 -202.56 -145.76
N ASP A 9 62.59 -203.61 -144.97
CA ASP A 9 61.75 -203.50 -143.77
C ASP A 9 62.47 -202.82 -142.59
N TYR A 10 63.81 -202.77 -142.60
CA TYR A 10 64.60 -202.02 -141.62
C TYR A 10 64.49 -200.50 -141.81
N LEU A 11 64.28 -200.02 -143.05
CA LEU A 11 64.23 -198.58 -143.35
C LEU A 11 62.91 -197.93 -142.90
N ILE A 12 61.78 -198.61 -143.06
CA ILE A 12 60.46 -198.08 -142.73
C ILE A 12 60.29 -197.92 -141.20
N GLN A 13 60.87 -198.83 -140.40
CA GLN A 13 60.75 -198.77 -138.95
C GLN A 13 61.56 -197.62 -138.32
N GLN A 14 62.69 -197.21 -138.92
CA GLN A 14 63.41 -196.00 -138.47
C GLN A 14 62.65 -194.71 -138.80
N GLN A 15 61.91 -194.64 -139.92
CA GLN A 15 61.14 -193.44 -140.28
C GLN A 15 59.98 -193.16 -139.30
N MET A 16 59.37 -194.18 -138.71
CA MET A 16 58.33 -193.98 -137.67
C MET A 16 58.86 -193.43 -136.34
N MET A 17 60.16 -193.58 -136.03
CA MET A 17 60.73 -193.03 -134.81
C MET A 17 61.06 -191.53 -134.91
N LEU A 18 61.14 -190.97 -136.12
CA LEU A 18 61.49 -189.56 -136.34
C LEU A 18 60.27 -188.62 -136.45
N SER A 19 59.09 -189.08 -136.89
CA SER A 19 57.89 -188.21 -136.93
C SER A 19 57.26 -187.99 -135.55
N LYS A 20 57.42 -188.93 -134.61
CA LYS A 20 56.77 -188.91 -133.30
C LYS A 20 57.44 -187.99 -132.27
N SER A 21 58.68 -187.55 -132.52
CA SER A 21 59.41 -186.62 -131.64
C SER A 21 59.17 -185.14 -131.95
N ALA A 22 58.78 -184.80 -133.18
CA ALA A 22 58.47 -183.42 -133.59
C ALA A 22 57.17 -182.91 -132.94
N THR A 23 56.07 -183.66 -133.08
CA THR A 23 54.74 -183.27 -132.59
C THR A 23 54.65 -183.08 -131.07
N LEU A 24 55.54 -183.71 -130.29
CA LEU A 24 55.54 -183.58 -128.84
C LEU A 24 56.13 -182.23 -128.37
N ASN A 25 57.12 -181.70 -129.09
CA ASN A 25 57.77 -180.43 -128.74
C ASN A 25 56.89 -179.21 -129.06
N GLU A 26 56.11 -179.26 -130.13
CA GLU A 26 55.15 -178.21 -130.47
C GLU A 26 54.02 -178.09 -129.43
N MET A 27 53.56 -179.22 -128.86
CA MET A 27 52.51 -179.20 -127.84
C MET A 27 52.99 -178.61 -126.50
N VAL A 28 54.28 -178.77 -126.16
CA VAL A 28 54.89 -178.22 -124.94
C VAL A 28 55.12 -176.70 -125.03
N THR A 29 55.33 -176.16 -126.23
CA THR A 29 55.54 -174.71 -126.43
C THR A 29 54.23 -173.94 -126.32
N PHE A 30 53.15 -174.38 -126.98
CA PHE A 30 51.82 -173.78 -126.83
C PHE A 30 51.33 -173.75 -125.38
N LYS A 31 51.58 -174.80 -124.60
CA LYS A 31 51.20 -174.83 -123.17
C LYS A 31 51.89 -173.72 -122.38
N LYS A 32 53.18 -173.46 -122.63
CA LYS A 32 53.94 -172.39 -121.96
C LYS A 32 53.46 -170.98 -122.34
N GLU A 33 53.00 -170.78 -123.58
CA GLU A 33 52.44 -169.49 -124.00
C GLU A 33 51.05 -169.24 -123.38
N LEU A 34 50.22 -170.27 -123.26
CA LEU A 34 48.92 -170.17 -122.57
C LEU A 34 49.10 -169.86 -121.08
N GLU A 35 49.98 -170.58 -120.38
CA GLU A 35 50.32 -170.31 -118.97
C GLU A 35 50.87 -168.88 -118.76
N LYS A 36 51.58 -168.32 -119.75
CA LYS A 36 52.06 -166.93 -119.72
C LYS A 36 50.92 -165.93 -119.92
N SER A 37 49.98 -166.21 -120.83
CA SER A 37 48.79 -165.39 -121.07
C SER A 37 47.81 -165.39 -119.89
N GLU A 38 47.67 -166.52 -119.19
CA GLU A 38 46.88 -166.62 -117.96
C GLU A 38 47.47 -165.78 -116.84
N ARG A 39 48.78 -165.88 -116.57
CA ARG A 39 49.46 -165.02 -115.58
C ARG A 39 49.36 -163.53 -115.92
N GLN A 40 49.37 -163.17 -117.22
CA GLN A 40 49.17 -161.77 -117.63
C GLN A 40 47.74 -161.28 -117.39
N ARG A 41 46.71 -162.12 -117.59
CA ARG A 41 45.33 -161.78 -117.24
C ARG A 41 45.14 -161.65 -115.73
N GLU A 42 45.73 -162.56 -114.95
CA GLU A 42 45.73 -162.53 -113.49
C GLU A 42 46.37 -161.23 -112.97
N GLN A 43 47.57 -160.88 -113.44
CA GLN A 43 48.25 -159.60 -113.11
C GLN A 43 47.42 -158.35 -113.50
N LEU A 44 46.74 -158.37 -114.64
CA LEU A 44 45.86 -157.26 -115.04
C LEU A 44 44.59 -157.19 -114.18
N SER A 45 44.05 -158.33 -113.75
CA SER A 45 42.93 -158.40 -112.81
C SER A 45 43.32 -157.83 -111.45
N ASP A 46 44.48 -158.24 -110.91
CA ASP A 46 45.02 -157.71 -109.65
C ASP A 46 45.24 -156.18 -109.74
N HIS A 47 45.77 -155.69 -110.86
CA HIS A 47 45.96 -154.26 -111.08
C HIS A 47 44.63 -153.49 -111.18
N LEU A 48 43.62 -154.05 -111.85
CA LEU A 48 42.27 -153.48 -111.89
C LEU A 48 41.64 -153.45 -110.50
N GLU A 49 41.74 -154.53 -109.71
CA GLU A 49 41.22 -154.57 -108.35
C GLU A 49 41.92 -153.56 -107.42
N VAL A 50 43.24 -153.39 -107.55
CA VAL A 50 43.99 -152.36 -106.81
C VAL A 50 43.59 -150.94 -107.26
N ILE A 51 43.30 -150.72 -108.54
CA ILE A 51 42.84 -149.42 -109.04
C ILE A 51 41.42 -149.12 -108.54
N VAL A 52 40.50 -150.09 -108.59
CA VAL A 52 39.13 -149.96 -108.05
C VAL A 52 39.18 -149.66 -106.56
N LYS A 53 39.91 -150.45 -105.76
CA LYS A 53 40.10 -150.18 -104.32
C LYS A 53 40.66 -148.79 -104.03
N LYS A 54 41.64 -148.32 -104.82
CA LYS A 54 42.19 -146.95 -104.72
C LYS A 54 41.20 -145.87 -105.17
N SER A 55 40.28 -146.18 -106.08
CA SER A 55 39.19 -145.29 -106.50
C SER A 55 38.14 -145.18 -105.40
N ASP A 56 37.65 -146.31 -104.90
CA ASP A 56 36.69 -146.39 -103.80
C ASP A 56 37.24 -145.72 -102.53
N GLU A 57 38.52 -145.92 -102.22
CA GLU A 57 39.16 -145.27 -101.07
C GLU A 57 39.31 -143.76 -101.27
N LYS A 58 39.60 -143.28 -102.49
CA LYS A 58 39.56 -141.84 -102.81
C LYS A 58 38.15 -141.29 -102.71
N GLU A 59 37.14 -141.99 -103.21
CA GLU A 59 35.75 -141.55 -103.16
C GLU A 59 35.23 -141.50 -101.72
N ARG A 60 35.60 -142.48 -100.89
CA ARG A 60 35.36 -142.48 -99.44
C ARG A 60 36.05 -141.32 -98.73
N LEU A 61 37.29 -140.99 -99.12
CA LEU A 61 38.01 -139.82 -98.60
C LEU A 61 37.35 -138.51 -99.04
N PHE A 62 36.94 -138.37 -100.31
CA PHE A 62 36.20 -137.20 -100.80
C PHE A 62 34.85 -137.05 -100.09
N ALA A 63 34.09 -138.13 -99.90
CA ALA A 63 32.84 -138.10 -99.14
C ALA A 63 33.06 -137.67 -97.68
N LYS A 64 34.14 -138.13 -97.04
CA LYS A 64 34.52 -137.69 -95.69
C LYS A 64 34.89 -136.20 -95.66
N SER A 65 35.71 -135.73 -96.60
CA SER A 65 36.07 -134.30 -96.68
C SER A 65 34.87 -133.41 -97.05
N LEU A 66 33.90 -133.90 -97.82
CA LEU A 66 32.64 -133.19 -98.07
C LEU A 66 31.77 -133.08 -96.82
N LEU A 67 31.72 -134.14 -95.99
CA LEU A 67 31.05 -134.09 -94.67
C LEU A 67 31.77 -133.11 -93.73
N GLU A 68 33.09 -133.17 -93.63
CA GLU A 68 33.91 -132.25 -92.83
C GLU A 68 33.74 -130.78 -93.28
N LEU A 69 33.70 -130.52 -94.59
CA LEU A 69 33.41 -129.19 -95.14
C LEU A 69 31.98 -128.73 -94.85
N LYS A 70 30.99 -129.63 -94.90
CA LYS A 70 29.60 -129.32 -94.55
C LYS A 70 29.45 -129.00 -93.06
N GLU A 71 30.06 -129.80 -92.19
CA GLU A 71 30.12 -129.54 -90.74
C GLU A 71 30.83 -128.21 -90.46
N LEU A 72 31.95 -127.92 -91.12
CA LEU A 72 32.62 -126.62 -90.99
C LEU A 72 31.73 -125.46 -91.47
N THR A 73 30.97 -125.64 -92.55
CA THR A 73 30.02 -124.62 -93.06
C THR A 73 28.87 -124.40 -92.07
N GLU A 74 28.26 -125.47 -91.55
CA GLU A 74 27.22 -125.40 -90.52
C GLU A 74 27.75 -124.79 -89.20
N ASN A 75 29.01 -125.04 -88.85
CA ASN A 75 29.69 -124.41 -87.72
C ASN A 75 29.94 -122.91 -87.98
N CYS A 76 30.41 -122.50 -89.17
CA CYS A 76 30.52 -121.09 -89.55
C CYS A 76 29.16 -120.37 -89.47
N ASP A 77 28.11 -120.95 -90.04
CA ASP A 77 26.73 -120.46 -89.97
C ASP A 77 26.25 -120.27 -88.52
N THR A 78 26.55 -121.24 -87.64
CA THR A 78 26.16 -121.13 -86.22
C THR A 78 27.00 -120.10 -85.47
N TYR A 79 28.29 -119.97 -85.76
CA TYR A 79 29.13 -118.90 -85.21
C TYR A 79 28.71 -117.51 -85.70
N GLU A 80 28.30 -117.33 -86.95
CA GLU A 80 27.75 -116.07 -87.45
C GLU A 80 26.40 -115.72 -86.80
N ARG A 81 25.51 -116.70 -86.63
CA ARG A 81 24.25 -116.52 -85.89
C ARG A 81 24.50 -116.17 -84.42
N GLN A 82 25.50 -116.79 -83.78
CA GLN A 82 25.91 -116.46 -82.42
C GLN A 82 26.54 -115.07 -82.33
N ASN A 83 27.44 -114.71 -83.24
CA ASN A 83 28.12 -113.41 -83.29
C ASN A 83 27.11 -112.28 -83.52
N THR A 84 26.20 -112.42 -84.48
CA THR A 84 25.12 -111.43 -84.69
C THR A 84 24.17 -111.35 -83.50
N LYS A 85 23.93 -112.45 -82.77
CA LYS A 85 23.19 -112.40 -81.51
C LYS A 85 23.97 -111.61 -80.44
N LEU A 86 25.23 -111.95 -80.19
CA LEU A 86 26.09 -111.25 -79.23
C LEU A 86 26.25 -109.76 -79.56
N GLN A 87 26.30 -109.38 -80.84
CA GLN A 87 26.31 -107.98 -81.27
C GLN A 87 25.00 -107.24 -80.93
N ARG A 88 23.84 -107.89 -81.08
CA ARG A 88 22.55 -107.30 -80.64
C ARG A 88 22.47 -107.22 -79.11
N ASP A 89 22.85 -108.29 -78.42
CA ASP A 89 22.84 -108.36 -76.96
C ASP A 89 23.80 -107.29 -76.36
N LEU A 90 24.96 -107.05 -76.99
CA LEU A 90 25.91 -106.00 -76.64
C LEU A 90 25.36 -104.59 -76.94
N ALA A 91 24.71 -104.38 -78.08
CA ALA A 91 24.09 -103.09 -78.43
C ALA A 91 23.01 -102.70 -77.40
N LEU A 92 22.12 -103.65 -77.05
CA LEU A 92 21.10 -103.45 -76.01
C LEU A 92 21.72 -103.22 -74.62
N ALA A 93 22.84 -103.86 -74.31
CA ALA A 93 23.55 -103.63 -73.05
C ALA A 93 24.21 -102.24 -72.98
N LEU A 94 24.72 -101.72 -74.12
CA LEU A 94 25.28 -100.37 -74.22
C LEU A 94 24.18 -99.29 -74.17
N GLU A 95 23.08 -99.47 -74.90
CA GLU A 95 21.90 -98.60 -74.84
C GLU A 95 21.37 -98.48 -73.40
N LYS A 96 21.22 -99.63 -72.71
CA LYS A 96 20.80 -99.64 -71.30
C LYS A 96 21.83 -99.02 -70.34
N LEU A 97 23.14 -99.14 -70.63
CA LEU A 97 24.18 -98.48 -69.85
C LEU A 97 24.12 -96.95 -70.01
N GLU A 98 23.83 -96.48 -71.23
CA GLU A 98 23.65 -95.07 -71.54
C GLU A 98 22.40 -94.52 -70.84
N GLU A 99 21.25 -95.20 -70.93
CA GLU A 99 20.03 -94.88 -70.16
C GLU A 99 20.32 -94.77 -68.65
N MET A 100 20.97 -95.78 -68.06
CA MET A 100 21.33 -95.76 -66.63
C MET A 100 22.30 -94.64 -66.26
N THR A 101 23.18 -94.23 -67.18
CA THR A 101 24.12 -93.13 -66.97
C THR A 101 23.39 -91.79 -67.04
N GLN A 102 22.50 -91.60 -68.02
CA GLN A 102 21.63 -90.41 -68.11
C GLN A 102 20.70 -90.30 -66.89
N GLU A 103 20.15 -91.40 -66.38
CA GLU A 103 19.38 -91.41 -65.13
C GLU A 103 20.25 -91.03 -63.92
N ALA A 104 21.46 -91.59 -63.80
CA ALA A 104 22.39 -91.26 -62.72
C ALA A 104 22.83 -89.79 -62.75
N GLU A 105 23.09 -89.23 -63.94
CA GLU A 105 23.37 -87.80 -64.13
C GLU A 105 22.15 -86.94 -63.76
N ARG A 106 20.94 -87.36 -64.14
CA ARG A 106 19.70 -86.67 -63.75
C ARG A 106 19.53 -86.64 -62.24
N TYR A 107 19.70 -87.78 -61.55
CA TYR A 107 19.64 -87.84 -60.09
C TYR A 107 20.77 -87.05 -59.41
N ALA A 108 21.97 -87.01 -59.97
CA ALA A 108 23.07 -86.17 -59.47
C ALA A 108 22.73 -84.68 -59.59
N GLN A 109 22.14 -84.25 -60.70
CA GLN A 109 21.70 -82.87 -60.90
C GLN A 109 20.49 -82.51 -60.01
N GLU A 110 19.53 -83.42 -59.83
CA GLU A 110 18.42 -83.28 -58.89
C GLU A 110 18.92 -83.14 -57.44
N ALA A 111 19.92 -83.94 -57.04
CA ALA A 111 20.56 -83.85 -55.73
C ALA A 111 21.32 -82.52 -55.54
N LEU A 112 22.09 -82.08 -56.53
CA LEU A 112 22.79 -80.78 -56.50
C LEU A 112 21.82 -79.60 -56.41
N ASN A 113 20.74 -79.65 -57.19
CA ASN A 113 19.67 -78.64 -57.15
C ASN A 113 18.98 -78.62 -55.78
N SER A 114 18.71 -79.79 -55.19
CA SER A 114 18.12 -79.92 -53.86
C SER A 114 19.06 -79.41 -52.76
N GLN A 115 20.36 -79.71 -52.85
CA GLN A 115 21.37 -79.18 -51.93
C GLN A 115 21.47 -77.66 -52.00
N LYS A 116 21.40 -77.09 -53.20
CA LYS A 116 21.37 -75.63 -53.38
C LYS A 116 20.12 -75.01 -52.77
N GLN A 117 18.93 -75.56 -53.05
CA GLN A 117 17.68 -75.09 -52.43
C GLN A 117 17.70 -75.19 -50.90
N PHE A 118 18.33 -76.23 -50.35
CA PHE A 118 18.52 -76.36 -48.90
C PHE A 118 19.44 -75.25 -48.35
N ALA A 119 20.57 -74.97 -49.01
CA ALA A 119 21.49 -73.90 -48.61
C ALA A 119 20.83 -72.51 -48.70
N ASP A 120 20.11 -72.22 -49.79
CA ASP A 120 19.36 -70.98 -49.99
C ASP A 120 18.28 -70.82 -48.89
N SER A 121 17.57 -71.91 -48.54
CA SER A 121 16.57 -71.93 -47.47
C SER A 121 17.18 -71.78 -46.07
N GLU A 122 18.36 -72.35 -45.83
CA GLU A 122 19.08 -72.19 -44.56
C GLU A 122 19.59 -70.76 -44.38
N GLN A 123 20.10 -70.14 -45.45
CA GLN A 123 20.46 -68.72 -45.46
C GLN A 123 19.25 -67.84 -45.14
N GLN A 124 18.11 -68.02 -45.83
CA GLN A 124 16.88 -67.27 -45.55
C GLN A 124 16.40 -67.45 -44.10
N ARG A 125 16.50 -68.67 -43.54
CA ARG A 125 16.16 -68.94 -42.14
C ARG A 125 17.04 -68.16 -41.17
N GLU A 126 18.35 -68.09 -41.43
CA GLU A 126 19.28 -67.36 -40.57
C GLU A 126 19.13 -65.83 -40.72
N GLU A 127 18.87 -65.33 -41.93
CA GLU A 127 18.52 -63.92 -42.18
C GLU A 127 17.25 -63.50 -41.43
N LEU A 128 16.17 -64.29 -41.52
CA LEU A 128 14.93 -64.06 -40.77
C LEU A 128 15.16 -64.11 -39.25
N LYS A 129 16.00 -65.03 -38.77
CA LYS A 129 16.40 -65.12 -37.35
C LYS A 129 17.16 -63.88 -36.89
N MET A 130 18.08 -63.35 -37.70
CA MET A 130 18.81 -62.12 -37.40
C MET A 130 17.89 -60.89 -37.42
N GLN A 131 16.99 -60.78 -38.40
CA GLN A 131 15.97 -59.73 -38.46
C GLN A 131 15.03 -59.75 -37.24
N ALA A 132 14.58 -60.95 -36.83
CA ALA A 132 13.76 -61.12 -35.63
C ALA A 132 14.51 -60.72 -34.35
N GLN A 133 15.79 -61.10 -34.21
CA GLN A 133 16.61 -60.72 -33.05
C GLN A 133 16.84 -59.21 -32.96
N GLU A 134 17.16 -58.55 -34.09
CA GLU A 134 17.33 -57.09 -34.11
C GLU A 134 16.00 -56.37 -33.85
N THR A 135 14.88 -56.87 -34.38
CA THR A 135 13.53 -56.36 -34.07
C THR A 135 13.23 -56.48 -32.57
N ILE A 136 13.52 -57.62 -31.94
CA ILE A 136 13.38 -57.82 -30.48
C ILE A 136 14.26 -56.84 -29.69
N LYS A 137 15.50 -56.60 -30.13
CA LYS A 137 16.42 -55.65 -29.51
C LYS A 137 15.91 -54.20 -29.60
N GLN A 138 15.36 -53.81 -30.74
CA GLN A 138 14.72 -52.50 -30.93
C GLN A 138 13.48 -52.33 -30.05
N TRP A 139 12.61 -53.35 -29.96
CA TRP A 139 11.45 -53.30 -29.06
C TRP A 139 11.87 -53.23 -27.58
N LYS A 140 12.88 -53.99 -27.14
CA LYS A 140 13.44 -53.89 -25.77
C LYS A 140 13.99 -52.49 -25.49
N ALA A 141 14.70 -51.88 -26.44
CA ALA A 141 15.18 -50.50 -26.30
C ALA A 141 14.04 -49.48 -26.24
N LYS A 142 12.99 -49.67 -27.04
CA LYS A 142 11.78 -48.83 -27.03
C LYS A 142 11.00 -48.93 -25.73
N VAL A 143 10.81 -50.14 -25.19
CA VAL A 143 10.19 -50.36 -23.87
C VAL A 143 11.01 -49.65 -22.79
N LYS A 144 12.33 -49.87 -22.73
CA LYS A 144 13.21 -49.21 -21.75
C LYS A 144 13.23 -47.68 -21.85
N LYS A 145 12.98 -47.12 -23.04
CA LYS A 145 12.79 -45.68 -23.22
C LYS A 145 11.43 -45.23 -22.65
N LEU A 146 10.34 -45.93 -23.00
CA LEU A 146 9.00 -45.63 -22.52
C LEU A 146 8.88 -45.76 -21.00
N GLU A 147 9.53 -46.75 -20.38
CA GLU A 147 9.62 -46.90 -18.91
C GLU A 147 10.24 -45.65 -18.27
N LYS A 148 11.39 -45.19 -18.78
CA LYS A 148 12.04 -43.96 -18.30
C LYS A 148 11.19 -42.72 -18.50
N ASP A 149 10.47 -42.62 -19.62
CA ASP A 149 9.60 -41.47 -19.90
C ASP A 149 8.35 -41.51 -18.99
N VAL A 150 7.79 -42.69 -18.70
CA VAL A 150 6.73 -42.89 -17.70
C VAL A 150 7.21 -42.48 -16.30
N ASP A 151 8.40 -42.88 -15.88
CA ASP A 151 8.91 -42.53 -14.54
C ASP A 151 9.24 -41.04 -14.42
N ARG A 152 9.73 -40.39 -15.49
CA ARG A 152 9.82 -38.93 -15.58
C ARG A 152 8.46 -38.25 -15.45
N HIS A 153 7.44 -38.74 -16.14
CA HIS A 153 6.08 -38.20 -16.05
C HIS A 153 5.47 -38.39 -14.66
N LYS A 154 5.68 -39.55 -14.00
CA LYS A 154 5.29 -39.75 -12.61
C LYS A 154 5.97 -38.75 -11.68
N PHE A 155 7.30 -38.61 -11.77
CA PHE A 155 8.05 -37.65 -10.93
C PHE A 155 7.56 -36.21 -11.11
N GLY A 156 7.40 -35.76 -12.36
CA GLY A 156 6.84 -34.44 -12.66
C GLY A 156 5.40 -34.26 -12.16
N SER A 157 4.57 -35.30 -12.26
CA SER A 157 3.20 -35.29 -11.74
C SER A 157 3.17 -35.21 -10.21
N THR A 158 4.04 -35.93 -9.50
CA THR A 158 4.15 -35.86 -8.03
C THR A 158 4.57 -34.47 -7.58
N GLN A 159 5.61 -33.90 -8.20
CA GLN A 159 6.07 -32.53 -7.88
C GLN A 159 4.98 -31.48 -8.14
N MET A 160 4.19 -31.63 -9.21
CA MET A 160 3.05 -30.74 -9.48
C MET A 160 1.90 -30.91 -8.48
N LEU A 161 1.65 -32.13 -7.99
CA LEU A 161 0.68 -32.38 -6.92
C LEU A 161 1.12 -31.77 -5.59
N GLU A 162 2.39 -31.97 -5.18
CA GLU A 162 2.97 -31.36 -3.97
C GLU A 162 2.89 -29.83 -4.01
N ARG A 163 3.21 -29.22 -5.15
CA ARG A 163 3.07 -27.77 -5.36
C ARG A 163 1.61 -27.31 -5.27
N ASN A 164 0.67 -28.09 -5.80
CA ASN A 164 -0.75 -27.78 -5.74
C ASN A 164 -1.29 -27.89 -4.30
N GLU A 165 -0.92 -28.94 -3.55
CA GLU A 165 -1.24 -29.04 -2.12
C GLU A 165 -0.71 -27.87 -1.30
N HIS A 166 0.50 -27.38 -1.62
CA HIS A 166 1.08 -26.21 -0.96
C HIS A 166 0.24 -24.95 -1.22
N LEU A 167 -0.09 -24.69 -2.50
CA LEU A 167 -0.95 -23.57 -2.90
C LEU A 167 -2.35 -23.64 -2.27
N ILE A 168 -2.93 -24.84 -2.14
CA ILE A 168 -4.21 -25.04 -1.45
C ILE A 168 -4.10 -24.63 0.02
N LYS A 169 -3.04 -25.08 0.73
CA LYS A 169 -2.79 -24.71 2.13
C LYS A 169 -2.57 -23.20 2.30
N GLU A 170 -1.84 -22.56 1.38
CA GLU A 170 -1.69 -21.09 1.37
C GLU A 170 -3.04 -20.38 1.18
N MET A 171 -3.87 -20.83 0.22
CA MET A 171 -5.21 -20.29 -0.02
C MET A 171 -6.15 -20.46 1.18
N GLU A 172 -6.10 -21.60 1.88
CA GLU A 172 -6.84 -21.82 3.12
C GLU A 172 -6.36 -20.89 4.23
N ASN A 173 -5.04 -20.70 4.39
CA ASN A 173 -4.47 -19.77 5.36
C ASN A 173 -4.91 -18.31 5.08
N PHE A 174 -4.86 -17.86 3.82
CA PHE A 174 -5.37 -16.53 3.44
C PHE A 174 -6.88 -16.39 3.68
N ARG A 175 -7.67 -17.45 3.43
CA ARG A 175 -9.11 -17.45 3.71
C ARG A 175 -9.39 -17.31 5.21
N ASN A 176 -8.64 -18.03 6.05
CA ASN A 176 -8.74 -17.96 7.51
C ASN A 176 -8.29 -16.59 8.06
N GLN A 177 -7.25 -15.99 7.50
CA GLN A 177 -6.86 -14.61 7.83
C GLN A 177 -7.96 -13.61 7.45
N ASN A 178 -8.58 -13.77 6.27
CA ASN A 178 -9.66 -12.90 5.81
C ASN A 178 -10.90 -13.00 6.71
N THR A 179 -11.26 -14.19 7.20
CA THR A 179 -12.36 -14.33 8.17
C THR A 179 -12.06 -13.65 9.50
N VAL A 180 -10.85 -13.80 10.05
CA VAL A 180 -10.44 -13.11 11.29
C VAL A 180 -10.45 -11.58 11.10
N GLN A 181 -9.98 -11.07 9.95
CA GLN A 181 -10.04 -9.65 9.64
C GLN A 181 -11.48 -9.13 9.53
N ARG A 182 -12.41 -9.90 8.95
CA ARG A 182 -13.85 -9.54 8.90
C ARG A 182 -14.47 -9.50 10.29
N GLU A 183 -14.17 -10.47 11.14
CA GLU A 183 -14.64 -10.48 12.54
C GLU A 183 -14.11 -9.26 13.31
N GLN A 184 -12.85 -8.88 13.09
CA GLN A 184 -12.26 -7.68 13.68
C GLN A 184 -12.91 -6.39 13.16
N ILE A 185 -13.25 -6.30 11.87
CA ILE A 185 -14.00 -5.17 11.29
C ILE A 185 -15.39 -5.08 11.91
N ALA A 186 -16.15 -6.18 11.94
CA ALA A 186 -17.51 -6.21 12.51
C ALA A 186 -17.51 -5.82 14.01
N LYS A 187 -16.47 -6.20 14.75
CA LYS A 187 -16.27 -5.73 16.13
C LYS A 187 -16.02 -4.22 16.19
N LEU A 188 -15.13 -3.68 15.36
CA LEU A 188 -14.86 -2.23 15.31
C LEU A 188 -16.09 -1.41 14.88
N GLU A 189 -16.91 -1.92 13.96
CA GLU A 189 -18.19 -1.31 13.57
C GLU A 189 -19.18 -1.28 14.76
N THR A 190 -19.22 -2.35 15.55
CA THR A 190 -20.03 -2.43 16.78
C THR A 190 -19.53 -1.44 17.83
N ASP A 191 -18.22 -1.43 18.13
CA ASP A 191 -17.58 -0.51 19.08
C ASP A 191 -17.78 0.96 18.67
N LEU A 192 -17.71 1.27 17.37
CA LEU A 192 -17.97 2.60 16.80
C LEU A 192 -19.44 3.01 16.95
N ASN A 193 -20.39 2.10 16.69
CA ASN A 193 -21.81 2.36 16.89
C ASN A 193 -22.14 2.60 18.37
N ASP A 194 -21.54 1.84 19.27
CA ASP A 194 -21.65 2.05 20.72
C ASP A 194 -21.08 3.40 21.17
N ALA A 195 -19.97 3.85 20.57
CA ALA A 195 -19.42 5.18 20.80
C ALA A 195 -20.38 6.29 20.30
N ASN A 196 -20.95 6.13 19.10
CA ASN A 196 -21.91 7.07 18.53
C ASN A 196 -23.20 7.17 19.37
N THR A 197 -23.76 6.05 19.84
CA THR A 197 -24.96 6.09 20.70
C THR A 197 -24.67 6.77 22.06
N LYS A 198 -23.46 6.59 22.63
CA LYS A 198 -23.02 7.33 23.82
C LYS A 198 -22.86 8.82 23.53
N HIS A 199 -22.27 9.19 22.40
CA HIS A 199 -22.12 10.58 21.98
C HIS A 199 -23.48 11.29 21.85
N ASN A 200 -24.42 10.69 21.12
CA ASN A 200 -25.75 11.25 20.92
C ASN A 200 -26.50 11.46 22.26
N ARG A 201 -26.37 10.54 23.22
CA ARG A 201 -26.93 10.69 24.57
C ARG A 201 -26.33 11.87 25.34
N ILE A 202 -25.01 12.10 25.20
CA ILE A 202 -24.32 13.25 25.81
C ILE A 202 -24.78 14.55 25.13
N GLU A 203 -24.93 14.57 23.81
CA GLU A 203 -25.41 15.72 23.06
C GLU A 203 -26.86 16.08 23.42
N GLU A 204 -27.75 15.10 23.55
CA GLU A 204 -29.11 15.30 24.06
C GLU A 204 -29.12 15.88 25.48
N HIS A 205 -28.28 15.35 26.38
CA HIS A 205 -28.15 15.87 27.73
C HIS A 205 -27.66 17.32 27.72
N PHE A 206 -26.64 17.63 26.92
CA PHE A 206 -26.11 18.99 26.75
C PHE A 206 -27.21 19.96 26.28
N LYS A 207 -27.96 19.59 25.22
CA LYS A 207 -29.09 20.38 24.69
C LYS A 207 -30.17 20.64 25.75
N ARG A 208 -30.48 19.67 26.61
CA ARG A 208 -31.40 19.87 27.76
C ARG A 208 -30.83 20.89 28.73
N THR A 209 -29.58 20.74 29.18
CA THR A 209 -28.95 21.69 30.11
C THR A 209 -28.79 23.10 29.52
N GLU A 210 -28.58 23.24 28.21
CA GLU A 210 -28.52 24.53 27.52
C GLU A 210 -29.90 25.22 27.48
N ASN A 211 -30.96 24.45 27.21
CA ASN A 211 -32.34 24.94 27.30
C ASN A 211 -32.70 25.39 28.73
N ASP A 212 -32.32 24.61 29.75
CA ASP A 212 -32.54 24.96 31.17
C ASP A 212 -31.78 26.25 31.54
N LEU A 213 -30.53 26.40 31.08
CA LEU A 213 -29.76 27.64 31.25
C LEU A 213 -30.39 28.84 30.53
N ALA A 214 -30.97 28.65 29.34
CA ALA A 214 -31.68 29.71 28.63
C ALA A 214 -32.97 30.14 29.36
N GLN A 215 -33.72 29.19 29.93
CA GLN A 215 -34.87 29.47 30.78
C GLN A 215 -34.46 30.23 32.06
N LEU A 216 -33.42 29.77 32.76
CA LEU A 216 -32.90 30.43 33.96
C LEU A 216 -32.38 31.85 33.68
N ARG A 217 -31.72 32.09 32.53
CA ARG A 217 -31.34 33.44 32.08
C ARG A 217 -32.56 34.34 31.87
N THR A 218 -33.64 33.79 31.31
CA THR A 218 -34.90 34.52 31.09
C THR A 218 -35.56 34.88 32.41
N ILE A 219 -35.71 33.93 33.33
CA ILE A 219 -36.24 34.13 34.69
C ILE A 219 -35.42 35.17 35.46
N ARG A 220 -34.08 35.08 35.38
CA ARG A 220 -33.21 36.09 35.97
C ARG A 220 -33.47 37.47 35.37
N SER A 221 -33.58 37.58 34.03
CA SER A 221 -33.83 38.87 33.38
C SER A 221 -35.18 39.48 33.77
N THR A 222 -36.22 38.68 34.03
CA THR A 222 -37.50 39.20 34.55
C THR A 222 -37.37 39.63 36.01
N GLN A 223 -36.66 38.87 36.85
CA GLN A 223 -36.39 39.24 38.24
C GLN A 223 -35.52 40.51 38.36
N ASP A 224 -34.49 40.65 37.53
CA ASP A 224 -33.64 41.85 37.48
C ASP A 224 -34.50 43.08 37.07
N ALA A 225 -35.46 42.93 36.16
CA ALA A 225 -36.43 43.97 35.80
C ALA A 225 -37.41 44.29 36.95
N GLU A 226 -37.96 43.28 37.62
CA GLU A 226 -38.80 43.45 38.82
C GLU A 226 -38.06 44.22 39.92
N ILE A 227 -36.79 43.86 40.20
CA ILE A 227 -35.93 44.58 41.17
C ILE A 227 -35.77 46.05 40.79
N VAL A 228 -35.61 46.38 39.49
CA VAL A 228 -35.57 47.78 39.04
C VAL A 228 -36.91 48.47 39.30
N THR A 229 -38.05 47.84 39.00
CA THR A 229 -39.37 48.44 39.30
C THR A 229 -39.58 48.64 40.81
N PHE A 230 -39.21 47.66 41.65
CA PHE A 230 -39.28 47.80 43.11
C PHE A 230 -38.39 48.93 43.61
N LYS A 231 -37.17 49.10 43.08
CA LYS A 231 -36.30 50.25 43.39
C LYS A 231 -36.96 51.58 43.01
N THR A 232 -37.63 51.68 41.87
CA THR A 232 -38.36 52.92 41.52
C THR A 232 -39.52 53.22 42.48
N VAL A 233 -40.26 52.20 42.93
CA VAL A 233 -41.33 52.35 43.92
C VAL A 233 -40.77 52.73 45.30
N VAL A 234 -39.65 52.13 45.72
CA VAL A 234 -38.97 52.49 46.99
C VAL A 234 -38.50 53.94 46.95
N ASN A 235 -37.84 54.39 45.88
CA ASN A 235 -37.39 55.78 45.73
C ASN A 235 -38.56 56.78 45.77
N GLU A 236 -39.70 56.43 45.16
CA GLU A 236 -40.92 57.25 45.22
C GLU A 236 -41.49 57.33 46.65
N LEU A 237 -41.54 56.21 47.37
CA LEU A 237 -41.95 56.18 48.79
C LEU A 237 -40.96 56.96 49.69
N GLU A 238 -39.66 56.88 49.44
CA GLU A 238 -38.64 57.67 50.15
C GLU A 238 -38.79 59.18 49.87
N SER A 239 -39.10 59.56 48.63
CA SER A 239 -39.42 60.93 48.22
C SER A 239 -40.65 61.45 48.98
N GLN A 240 -41.75 60.69 48.98
CA GLN A 240 -42.96 61.03 49.74
C GLN A 240 -42.69 61.13 51.25
N LEU A 241 -41.90 60.21 51.81
CA LEU A 241 -41.50 60.22 53.22
C LEU A 241 -40.62 61.43 53.56
N SER A 242 -39.77 61.89 52.63
CA SER A 242 -39.02 63.14 52.75
C SER A 242 -39.94 64.36 52.80
N VAL A 243 -40.96 64.43 51.91
CA VAL A 243 -41.99 65.49 51.94
C VAL A 243 -42.76 65.48 53.26
N TYR A 244 -43.16 64.30 53.77
CA TYR A 244 -43.81 64.19 55.08
C TYR A 244 -42.90 64.64 56.23
N ARG A 245 -41.60 64.29 56.22
CA ARG A 245 -40.61 64.79 57.20
C ARG A 245 -40.47 66.30 57.15
N GLN A 246 -40.41 66.89 55.94
CA GLN A 246 -40.35 68.34 55.77
C GLN A 246 -41.61 69.02 56.30
N ARG A 247 -42.79 68.47 56.02
CA ARG A 247 -44.07 68.99 56.53
C ARG A 247 -44.16 68.87 58.06
N HIS A 248 -43.68 67.78 58.64
CA HIS A 248 -43.63 67.62 60.09
C HIS A 248 -42.69 68.65 60.74
N SER A 249 -41.51 68.90 60.14
CA SER A 249 -40.58 69.95 60.60
C SER A 249 -41.17 71.37 60.49
N GLN A 250 -41.97 71.65 59.47
CA GLN A 250 -42.74 72.91 59.39
C GLN A 250 -43.74 73.01 60.55
N LEU A 251 -44.52 71.96 60.81
CA LEU A 251 -45.50 71.93 61.90
C LEU A 251 -44.83 72.08 63.29
N ASP A 252 -43.65 71.50 63.51
CA ASP A 252 -42.90 71.71 64.76
C ASP A 252 -42.37 73.14 64.89
N LYS A 253 -41.98 73.80 63.79
CA LYS A 253 -41.63 75.24 63.81
C LYS A 253 -42.85 76.12 64.07
N GLU A 254 -43.99 75.83 63.46
CA GLU A 254 -45.27 76.51 63.72
C GLU A 254 -45.66 76.35 65.19
N LYS A 255 -45.55 75.14 65.75
CA LYS A 255 -45.76 74.84 67.17
C LYS A 255 -44.78 75.59 68.09
N GLN A 256 -43.48 75.62 67.77
CA GLN A 256 -42.50 76.40 68.54
C GLN A 256 -42.82 77.90 68.51
N ASN A 257 -43.23 78.43 67.36
CA ASN A 257 -43.64 79.83 67.23
C ASN A 257 -44.91 80.14 68.06
N ILE A 258 -45.89 79.23 68.07
CA ILE A 258 -47.08 79.34 68.94
C ILE A 258 -46.70 79.26 70.43
N GLN A 259 -45.75 78.39 70.80
CA GLN A 259 -45.23 78.31 72.17
C GLN A 259 -44.47 79.59 72.57
N GLN A 260 -43.73 80.20 71.64
CA GLN A 260 -43.06 81.48 71.86
C GLN A 260 -44.08 82.62 72.03
N LEU A 261 -45.09 82.72 71.15
CA LEU A 261 -46.18 83.71 71.28
C LEU A 261 -46.95 83.53 72.60
N LEU A 262 -47.18 82.29 73.03
CA LEU A 262 -47.77 82.00 74.35
C LEU A 262 -46.87 82.46 75.50
N GLN A 263 -45.55 82.29 75.38
CA GLN A 263 -44.59 82.78 76.37
C GLN A 263 -44.49 84.31 76.39
N GLU A 264 -44.61 84.95 75.22
CA GLU A 264 -44.69 86.41 75.08
C GLU A 264 -45.98 86.95 75.72
N GLU A 265 -47.12 86.28 75.56
CA GLU A 265 -48.36 86.64 76.28
C GLU A 265 -48.29 86.37 77.78
N ILE A 266 -47.63 85.31 78.23
CA ILE A 266 -47.35 85.10 79.66
C ILE A 266 -46.49 86.25 80.22
N ASN A 267 -45.47 86.68 79.47
CA ASN A 267 -44.62 87.81 79.86
C ASN A 267 -45.39 89.15 79.82
N HIS A 268 -46.26 89.35 78.83
CA HIS A 268 -47.14 90.52 78.73
C HIS A 268 -48.12 90.56 79.90
N ARG A 269 -48.78 89.44 80.24
CA ARG A 269 -49.61 89.29 81.43
C ARG A 269 -48.84 89.60 82.72
N ASN A 270 -47.62 89.08 82.89
CA ASN A 270 -46.78 89.37 84.06
C ASN A 270 -46.41 90.87 84.15
N ASN A 271 -46.25 91.56 83.01
CA ASN A 271 -46.03 93.01 82.95
C ASN A 271 -47.31 93.83 83.23
N VAL A 272 -48.49 93.28 82.92
CA VAL A 272 -49.78 93.86 83.36
C VAL A 272 -49.96 93.66 84.86
N ASP A 273 -49.68 92.48 85.41
CA ASP A 273 -49.75 92.19 86.85
C ASP A 273 -48.73 93.03 87.66
N SER A 274 -47.54 93.33 87.12
CA SER A 274 -46.58 94.23 87.80
C SER A 274 -47.05 95.68 87.80
N LYS A 275 -47.65 96.16 86.70
CA LYS A 275 -48.29 97.50 86.63
C LYS A 275 -49.54 97.59 87.51
N LEU A 276 -50.30 96.51 87.65
CA LEU A 276 -51.43 96.42 88.58
C LEU A 276 -50.95 96.60 90.03
N LYS A 277 -49.90 95.87 90.43
CA LYS A 277 -49.28 96.00 91.76
C LYS A 277 -48.69 97.39 92.04
N GLN A 278 -48.13 98.03 91.01
CA GLN A 278 -47.69 99.43 91.12
C GLN A 278 -48.89 100.36 91.39
N ALA A 279 -50.00 100.18 90.66
CA ALA A 279 -51.23 100.95 90.88
C ALA A 279 -51.88 100.66 92.24
N GLU A 280 -51.83 99.42 92.75
CA GLU A 280 -52.26 99.07 94.11
C GLU A 280 -51.43 99.82 95.17
N HIS A 281 -50.11 99.90 95.00
CA HIS A 281 -49.22 100.66 95.89
C HIS A 281 -49.49 102.17 95.83
N ASP A 282 -49.71 102.73 94.64
CA ASP A 282 -50.07 104.14 94.47
C ASP A 282 -51.45 104.46 95.10
N ILE A 283 -52.40 103.51 95.07
CA ILE A 283 -53.70 103.61 95.76
C ILE A 283 -53.53 103.56 97.29
N GLU A 284 -52.65 102.71 97.84
CA GLU A 284 -52.33 102.72 99.28
C GLU A 284 -51.68 104.05 99.72
N ALA A 285 -50.75 104.59 98.93
CA ALA A 285 -50.10 105.88 99.21
C ALA A 285 -51.11 107.05 99.20
N LEU A 286 -52.01 107.08 98.22
CA LEU A 286 -53.11 108.05 98.17
C LEU A 286 -54.13 107.84 99.30
N GLY A 287 -54.38 106.59 99.69
CA GLY A 287 -55.22 106.24 100.84
C GLY A 287 -54.65 106.75 102.17
N ALA A 288 -53.34 106.61 102.38
CA ALA A 288 -52.64 107.14 103.54
C ALA A 288 -52.71 108.68 103.60
N SER A 289 -52.48 109.35 102.46
CA SER A 289 -52.61 110.81 102.36
C SER A 289 -54.05 111.29 102.62
N ARG A 290 -55.06 110.57 102.10
CA ARG A 290 -56.49 110.87 102.38
C ARG A 290 -56.80 110.77 103.88
N SER A 291 -56.33 109.72 104.56
CA SER A 291 -56.53 109.57 106.00
C SER A 291 -55.86 110.68 106.81
N GLN A 292 -54.67 111.15 106.41
CA GLN A 292 -54.01 112.30 107.06
C GLN A 292 -54.82 113.60 106.91
N PHE A 293 -55.36 113.90 105.71
CA PHE A 293 -56.23 115.07 105.53
C PHE A 293 -57.55 114.93 106.30
N GLN A 294 -58.12 113.73 106.38
CA GLN A 294 -59.36 113.47 107.09
C GLN A 294 -59.20 113.58 108.62
N GLN A 295 -58.04 113.19 109.16
CA GLN A 295 -57.65 113.43 110.56
C GLN A 295 -57.58 114.94 110.86
N HIS A 296 -56.90 115.70 109.99
CA HIS A 296 -56.69 117.14 110.19
C HIS A 296 -57.98 117.97 110.10
N ILE A 297 -58.95 117.55 109.28
CA ILE A 297 -60.28 118.18 109.24
C ILE A 297 -61.02 118.01 110.58
N ILE A 298 -60.94 116.83 111.20
CA ILE A 298 -61.60 116.56 112.50
C ILE A 298 -60.98 117.41 113.61
N GLU A 299 -59.65 117.62 113.59
CA GLU A 299 -58.96 118.52 114.53
C GLU A 299 -59.47 119.96 114.42
N LEU A 300 -59.54 120.50 113.20
CA LEU A 300 -60.02 121.86 112.92
C LEU A 300 -61.52 122.06 113.25
N GLU A 301 -62.36 121.03 113.08
CA GLU A 301 -63.77 121.10 113.46
C GLU A 301 -63.98 121.12 114.98
N ASN A 302 -63.15 120.40 115.74
CA ASN A 302 -63.18 120.44 117.21
C ASN A 302 -62.74 121.82 117.75
N GLU A 303 -61.63 122.37 117.25
CA GLU A 303 -61.17 123.72 117.63
C GLU A 303 -62.25 124.78 117.34
N ARG A 304 -62.94 124.69 116.19
CA ARG A 304 -64.03 125.62 115.83
C ARG A 304 -65.18 125.59 116.83
N MET A 305 -65.54 124.42 117.35
CA MET A 305 -66.63 124.27 118.32
C MET A 305 -66.24 124.85 119.69
N ASP A 306 -65.00 124.63 120.13
CA ASP A 306 -64.46 125.19 121.37
C ASP A 306 -64.41 126.73 121.38
N PHE A 307 -64.08 127.35 120.24
CA PHE A 307 -64.13 128.80 120.10
C PHE A 307 -65.57 129.36 120.09
N LEU A 308 -66.51 128.68 119.45
CA LEU A 308 -67.93 129.09 119.43
C LEU A 308 -68.60 129.01 120.81
N GLN A 309 -68.16 128.09 121.67
CA GLN A 309 -68.60 128.01 123.07
C GLN A 309 -68.08 129.21 123.89
N LYS A 310 -66.77 129.50 123.82
CA LYS A 310 -66.12 130.62 124.53
C LYS A 310 -66.67 131.99 124.13
N ILE A 311 -67.05 132.18 122.87
CA ILE A 311 -67.64 133.46 122.40
C ILE A 311 -68.99 133.73 123.09
N LYS A 312 -69.86 132.73 123.22
CA LYS A 312 -71.18 132.89 123.87
C LYS A 312 -71.08 133.25 125.35
N GLU A 313 -70.09 132.71 126.04
CA GLU A 313 -69.84 132.99 127.47
C GLU A 313 -69.38 134.44 127.67
N ILE A 314 -68.48 134.94 126.82
CA ILE A 314 -67.99 136.34 126.84
C ILE A 314 -69.12 137.34 126.48
N GLU A 315 -70.00 137.00 125.54
CA GLU A 315 -71.14 137.87 125.19
C GLU A 315 -72.13 138.02 126.34
N PHE A 316 -72.36 136.97 127.14
CA PHE A 316 -73.23 137.01 128.31
C PHE A 316 -72.67 137.91 129.44
N GLU A 317 -71.36 137.87 129.69
CA GLU A 317 -70.71 138.75 130.68
C GLU A 317 -70.73 140.23 130.25
N ARG A 318 -70.54 140.49 128.95
CA ARG A 318 -70.58 141.86 128.37
C ARG A 318 -71.95 142.51 128.56
N GLU A 319 -73.03 141.76 128.35
CA GLU A 319 -74.41 142.24 128.47
C GLU A 319 -74.71 142.69 129.93
N SER A 320 -74.25 141.90 130.90
CA SER A 320 -74.40 142.16 132.34
C SER A 320 -73.68 143.44 132.81
N LEU A 321 -72.43 143.64 132.38
CA LEU A 321 -71.63 144.82 132.73
C LEU A 321 -72.17 146.12 132.10
N SER A 322 -72.77 146.04 130.90
CA SER A 322 -73.42 147.19 130.23
C SER A 322 -74.55 147.80 131.07
N ILE A 323 -75.36 146.98 131.72
CA ILE A 323 -76.46 147.40 132.60
C ILE A 323 -75.93 148.14 133.85
N GLN A 324 -74.80 147.69 134.41
CA GLN A 324 -74.19 148.35 135.56
C GLN A 324 -73.62 149.73 135.19
N TYR A 325 -72.96 149.84 134.02
CA TYR A 325 -72.38 151.08 133.50
C TYR A 325 -73.42 152.21 133.31
N GLN A 326 -74.62 151.87 132.81
CA GLN A 326 -75.69 152.87 132.58
C GLN A 326 -76.23 153.50 133.88
N SER A 327 -76.20 152.79 135.01
CA SER A 327 -76.68 153.35 136.29
C SER A 327 -75.69 154.34 136.92
N ILE A 328 -74.39 154.03 136.84
CA ILE A 328 -73.29 154.84 137.40
C ILE A 328 -73.10 156.13 136.59
N SER A 329 -73.32 156.08 135.26
CA SER A 329 -73.27 157.26 134.40
C SER A 329 -74.28 158.36 134.80
N LYS A 330 -75.42 157.96 135.37
CA LYS A 330 -76.52 158.88 135.73
C LYS A 330 -76.23 159.69 136.99
N THR A 331 -75.63 159.08 138.02
CA THR A 331 -75.31 159.79 139.29
C THR A 331 -74.09 160.69 139.17
N PHE A 332 -73.09 160.31 138.37
CA PHE A 332 -71.90 161.15 138.09
C PHE A 332 -72.26 162.49 137.41
N ASN A 333 -73.33 162.52 136.60
CA ASN A 333 -73.74 163.72 135.89
C ASN A 333 -74.41 164.77 136.81
N ASP A 334 -74.93 164.36 137.98
CA ASP A 334 -75.49 165.26 138.99
C ASP A 334 -74.41 165.94 139.88
N GLU A 335 -73.20 165.37 139.96
CA GLU A 335 -72.05 166.01 140.61
C GLU A 335 -71.39 167.05 139.68
N LYS A 336 -71.36 166.75 138.37
CA LYS A 336 -70.79 167.62 137.33
C LYS A 336 -71.38 169.03 137.33
N THR A 337 -72.68 169.18 137.60
CA THR A 337 -73.36 170.49 137.67
C THR A 337 -73.01 171.31 138.91
N LYS A 338 -72.57 170.68 140.01
CA LYS A 338 -72.15 171.41 141.23
C LYS A 338 -70.74 172.03 141.08
N PHE A 339 -69.84 171.36 140.37
CA PHE A 339 -68.49 171.90 140.11
C PHE A 339 -68.50 173.09 139.14
N GLN A 340 -69.46 173.14 138.21
CA GLN A 340 -69.62 174.28 137.27
C GLN A 340 -69.86 175.62 137.99
N THR A 341 -70.42 175.61 139.20
CA THR A 341 -70.59 176.82 140.04
C THR A 341 -69.36 177.26 140.84
N LYS A 342 -68.27 176.46 140.89
CA LYS A 342 -67.03 176.85 141.61
C LYS A 342 -65.81 177.02 140.70
N LEU A 343 -65.89 176.58 139.44
CA LEU A 343 -64.92 176.92 138.40
C LEU A 343 -64.78 178.45 138.23
N ALA A 344 -65.90 179.17 138.37
CA ALA A 344 -65.98 180.63 138.27
C ALA A 344 -65.16 181.42 139.31
N SER A 345 -64.63 180.78 140.37
CA SER A 345 -63.71 181.45 141.32
C SER A 345 -62.22 181.23 141.01
N LEU A 346 -61.86 180.32 140.08
CA LEU A 346 -60.47 180.14 139.63
C LEU A 346 -60.10 181.05 138.45
N GLU A 347 -61.08 181.57 137.73
CA GLU A 347 -60.87 182.48 136.58
C GLU A 347 -60.32 183.86 136.99
N SER A 348 -60.27 184.17 138.30
CA SER A 348 -59.67 185.40 138.86
C SER A 348 -58.14 185.45 138.70
N ASP A 349 -57.43 184.40 139.13
CA ASP A 349 -55.99 184.51 139.42
C ASP A 349 -55.09 183.99 138.27
N TYR A 350 -55.73 183.70 137.14
CA TYR A 350 -55.16 183.57 135.79
C TYR A 350 -54.17 184.70 135.42
N GLU A 351 -54.29 185.89 136.02
CA GLU A 351 -53.38 187.03 135.79
C GLU A 351 -51.96 186.88 136.41
N GLU A 352 -51.70 185.98 137.38
CA GLU A 352 -50.34 185.89 137.97
C GLU A 352 -49.34 185.08 137.11
N MET A 353 -49.81 184.10 136.32
CA MET A 353 -48.96 183.31 135.41
C MET A 353 -48.22 184.17 134.36
N LYS A 354 -48.70 185.38 134.11
CA LYS A 354 -48.18 186.38 133.18
C LYS A 354 -46.75 186.86 133.48
N ARG A 355 -46.24 186.67 134.71
CA ARG A 355 -45.01 187.34 135.21
C ARG A 355 -43.70 186.52 135.17
N LYS A 356 -43.71 185.20 134.90
CA LYS A 356 -42.49 184.35 135.03
C LYS A 356 -42.00 183.67 133.74
N LEU A 357 -42.66 183.91 132.62
CA LEU A 357 -42.27 183.41 131.29
C LEU A 357 -40.92 183.99 130.79
N GLU A 358 -40.51 185.15 131.31
CA GLU A 358 -39.45 185.97 130.70
C GLU A 358 -38.01 185.51 131.01
N THR A 359 -37.79 184.74 132.10
CA THR A 359 -36.43 184.47 132.60
C THR A 359 -35.69 183.33 131.89
N ALA A 360 -36.41 182.43 131.19
CA ALA A 360 -35.83 181.18 130.65
C ALA A 360 -35.13 181.33 129.28
N LYS A 361 -35.09 182.53 128.70
CA LYS A 361 -34.81 182.76 127.27
C LYS A 361 -33.33 182.93 126.89
N ILE A 362 -32.41 182.98 127.87
CA ILE A 362 -31.07 183.56 127.68
C ILE A 362 -29.92 182.53 127.49
N GLU A 363 -30.03 181.29 127.98
CA GLU A 363 -28.84 180.42 128.17
C GLU A 363 -28.52 179.40 127.06
N TYR A 364 -29.45 179.07 126.16
CA TYR A 364 -29.33 177.89 125.27
C TYR A 364 -28.41 178.04 124.04
N THR A 365 -28.07 179.25 123.62
CA THR A 365 -27.66 179.55 122.22
C THR A 365 -26.15 179.35 121.88
N ARG A 366 -25.35 178.57 122.64
CA ARG A 366 -23.86 178.69 122.60
C ARG A 366 -23.01 177.47 122.17
N GLY A 367 -23.53 176.25 121.99
CA GLY A 367 -22.68 175.02 122.00
C GLY A 367 -22.32 174.26 120.70
N MET A 368 -23.01 174.46 119.57
CA MET A 368 -23.21 173.38 118.56
C MET A 368 -22.30 173.42 117.30
N LYS A 369 -20.95 173.48 117.40
CA LYS A 369 -20.12 173.89 116.24
C LYS A 369 -18.76 173.20 115.91
N THR A 370 -18.47 171.94 116.29
CA THR A 370 -17.11 171.37 116.07
C THR A 370 -16.96 169.85 115.84
N ILE A 371 -16.06 169.51 114.90
CA ILE A 371 -15.44 168.19 114.57
C ILE A 371 -16.34 167.19 113.80
N GLN A 372 -15.76 166.48 112.81
CA GLN A 372 -16.50 165.74 111.77
C GLN A 372 -15.71 164.63 111.00
N VAL A 373 -14.40 164.46 111.20
CA VAL A 373 -13.48 164.30 110.04
C VAL A 373 -13.17 162.88 109.53
N ASP A 374 -12.77 161.93 110.37
CA ASP A 374 -11.75 160.93 109.96
C ASP A 374 -12.28 159.57 109.40
N TYR A 375 -12.29 159.45 108.06
CA TYR A 375 -12.75 158.28 107.25
C TYR A 375 -11.70 157.15 107.01
N GLU A 376 -12.13 156.08 106.31
CA GLU A 376 -11.41 155.33 105.25
C GLU A 376 -10.87 153.88 105.44
N ASN A 377 -9.55 153.64 105.53
CA ASN A 377 -8.89 152.72 104.57
C ASN A 377 -8.66 151.22 104.94
N LYS A 378 -9.34 150.27 104.25
CA LYS A 378 -8.71 149.06 103.64
C LYS A 378 -9.65 148.30 102.66
N ILE A 379 -9.10 147.45 101.76
CA ILE A 379 -9.87 146.75 100.69
C ILE A 379 -9.23 145.46 100.08
N GLU A 380 -8.06 145.00 100.53
CA GLU A 380 -7.09 144.26 99.68
C GLU A 380 -6.90 142.75 100.05
N THR A 381 -6.81 141.84 99.05
CA THR A 381 -6.21 140.45 99.05
C THR A 381 -7.11 139.26 98.58
N LEU A 382 -6.81 138.68 97.40
CA LEU A 382 -7.35 137.44 96.77
C LEU A 382 -6.31 136.91 95.72
N LYS A 383 -6.21 135.59 95.39
CA LYS A 383 -5.69 135.11 94.04
C LYS A 383 -5.58 133.60 93.63
N LEU A 384 -5.37 132.60 94.50
CA LEU A 384 -4.42 131.49 94.16
C LEU A 384 -4.95 130.19 93.44
N GLN A 385 -4.00 129.28 93.13
CA GLN A 385 -4.02 127.94 92.47
C GLN A 385 -5.02 126.92 93.07
N LEU A 386 -5.52 125.85 92.40
CA LEU A 386 -5.45 125.29 91.02
C LEU A 386 -4.10 124.73 90.46
N SER A 387 -4.00 123.40 90.18
CA SER A 387 -2.95 122.80 89.30
C SER A 387 -3.12 121.32 88.82
N ASP A 388 -3.18 120.29 89.71
CA ASP A 388 -2.57 118.97 89.42
C ASP A 388 -3.50 117.76 89.04
N GLU A 389 -3.53 117.34 87.77
CA GLU A 389 -4.35 116.22 87.22
C GLU A 389 -3.53 115.15 86.42
N LYS A 390 -4.19 114.08 85.90
CA LYS A 390 -4.02 113.33 84.61
C LYS A 390 -3.20 112.03 84.42
N ALA A 391 -2.55 111.42 85.42
CA ALA A 391 -1.31 110.67 85.12
C ALA A 391 -1.27 109.11 84.82
N ARG A 392 -2.33 108.26 84.94
CA ARG A 392 -2.08 106.81 85.33
C ARG A 392 -2.75 105.58 84.63
N VAL A 393 -3.33 105.62 83.43
CA VAL A 393 -4.21 104.52 82.89
C VAL A 393 -3.57 103.41 81.99
N GLY A 394 -2.29 103.50 81.59
CA GLY A 394 -1.83 102.86 80.33
C GLY A 394 -1.11 101.48 80.29
N ILE A 395 -1.35 100.48 81.15
CA ILE A 395 -0.47 99.26 81.23
C ILE A 395 -1.05 97.88 80.82
N PHE A 396 -2.32 97.77 80.40
CA PHE A 396 -2.83 96.76 79.43
C PHE A 396 -2.84 95.26 79.84
N GLN A 397 -3.88 94.46 79.58
CA GLN A 397 -4.39 94.07 78.24
C GLN A 397 -3.34 93.47 77.27
N ARG A 398 -2.12 93.11 77.72
CA ARG A 398 -1.05 92.57 76.84
C ARG A 398 -0.87 91.04 76.85
N HIS A 399 -1.29 90.32 77.89
CA HIS A 399 -0.95 88.89 78.07
C HIS A 399 -1.90 87.87 77.40
N GLU A 400 -3.12 88.27 77.03
CA GLU A 400 -4.18 87.31 76.67
C GLU A 400 -4.14 86.83 75.20
N ILE A 401 -3.39 87.54 74.34
CA ILE A 401 -3.36 87.33 72.88
C ILE A 401 -2.39 86.19 72.46
N GLU A 402 -1.45 85.81 73.33
CA GLU A 402 -0.31 84.96 72.97
C GLU A 402 -0.69 83.46 72.89
N HIS A 403 -1.45 82.95 73.87
CA HIS A 403 -1.84 81.53 73.94
C HIS A 403 -2.75 81.06 72.79
N LYS A 404 -3.39 81.97 72.05
CA LYS A 404 -4.32 81.60 70.96
C LYS A 404 -3.60 81.21 69.66
N LYS A 405 -2.34 81.62 69.48
CA LYS A 405 -1.57 81.44 68.23
C LYS A 405 -0.80 80.12 68.09
N ASP A 406 -0.65 79.35 69.17
CA ASP A 406 0.14 78.11 69.13
C ASP A 406 -0.70 76.84 68.87
N ILE A 407 -2.01 76.91 69.08
CA ILE A 407 -2.95 75.81 68.78
C ILE A 407 -3.15 75.64 67.27
N GLU A 408 -3.35 76.75 66.55
CA GLU A 408 -3.56 76.76 65.09
C GLU A 408 -2.35 76.21 64.32
N ARG A 409 -1.13 76.45 64.84
CA ARG A 409 0.14 76.03 64.21
C ARG A 409 0.44 74.52 64.32
N LEU A 410 -0.27 73.80 65.18
CA LEU A 410 -0.15 72.34 65.34
C LEU A 410 -1.14 71.58 64.43
N GLN A 411 -2.29 72.16 64.10
CA GLN A 411 -3.27 71.55 63.19
C GLN A 411 -2.77 71.54 61.73
N GLU A 412 -2.05 72.57 61.28
CA GLU A 412 -1.52 72.64 59.90
C GLU A 412 -0.38 71.63 59.61
N LYS A 413 0.28 71.12 60.66
CA LYS A 413 1.32 70.08 60.52
C LYS A 413 0.77 68.65 60.49
N ALA A 414 -0.43 68.42 61.03
CA ALA A 414 -1.04 67.10 61.02
C ALA A 414 -1.41 66.66 59.58
N GLY A 415 -2.11 67.53 58.83
CA GLY A 415 -2.56 67.21 57.47
C GLY A 415 -1.41 66.93 56.49
N LYS A 416 -0.26 67.61 56.63
CA LYS A 416 0.90 67.39 55.74
C LYS A 416 1.54 66.00 55.90
N TYR A 417 1.43 65.36 57.06
CA TYR A 417 1.89 63.99 57.25
C TYR A 417 0.84 62.94 56.82
N GLU A 418 -0.43 63.30 56.77
CA GLU A 418 -1.54 62.43 56.36
C GLU A 418 -1.57 62.23 54.83
N ASP A 419 -1.23 63.28 54.07
CA ASP A 419 -1.04 63.23 52.63
C ASP A 419 0.20 62.40 52.21
N GLU A 420 1.35 62.58 52.89
CA GLU A 420 2.57 61.80 52.64
C GLU A 420 2.41 60.31 52.98
N ALA A 421 1.65 59.98 54.03
CA ALA A 421 1.32 58.59 54.37
C ALA A 421 0.45 57.93 53.29
N SER A 422 -0.57 58.64 52.81
CA SER A 422 -1.48 58.16 51.75
C SER A 422 -0.74 57.85 50.44
N GLN A 423 0.24 58.68 50.08
CA GLN A 423 1.04 58.52 48.86
C GLN A 423 2.07 57.39 48.96
N THR A 424 2.54 57.08 50.18
CA THR A 424 3.43 55.94 50.47
C THR A 424 2.66 54.60 50.53
N GLN A 425 1.39 54.62 50.94
CA GLN A 425 0.54 53.43 50.95
C GLN A 425 0.19 52.95 49.53
N TYR A 426 -0.18 53.87 48.63
CA TYR A 426 -0.56 53.53 47.24
C TYR A 426 0.59 52.87 46.44
N THR A 427 1.83 53.29 46.68
CA THR A 427 3.01 52.72 46.04
C THR A 427 3.37 51.33 46.60
N CYS A 428 3.27 51.13 47.92
CA CYS A 428 3.50 49.83 48.55
C CYS A 428 2.45 48.76 48.17
N GLU A 429 1.17 49.15 48.04
CA GLU A 429 0.11 48.23 47.60
C GLU A 429 0.25 47.83 46.13
N THR A 430 0.75 48.72 45.27
CA THR A 430 1.00 48.43 43.85
C THR A 430 2.16 47.45 43.69
N ILE A 431 3.30 47.73 44.35
CA ILE A 431 4.48 46.84 44.32
C ILE A 431 4.18 45.48 44.96
N SER A 432 3.36 45.41 46.02
CA SER A 432 2.94 44.15 46.64
C SER A 432 2.03 43.30 45.74
N ARG A 433 1.25 43.93 44.85
CA ARG A 433 0.36 43.25 43.90
C ARG A 433 1.20 42.66 42.76
N GLU A 434 2.12 43.46 42.20
CA GLU A 434 3.09 42.99 41.20
C GLU A 434 4.00 41.87 41.73
N LEU A 435 4.48 41.95 42.97
CA LEU A 435 5.29 40.88 43.58
C LEU A 435 4.52 39.57 43.72
N LYS A 436 3.27 39.60 44.18
CA LYS A 436 2.44 38.38 44.29
C LYS A 436 2.14 37.74 42.94
N GLU A 437 1.96 38.54 41.90
CA GLU A 437 1.71 38.06 40.54
C GLU A 437 3.00 37.53 39.88
N LYS A 438 4.16 38.14 40.17
CA LYS A 438 5.49 37.61 39.81
C LYS A 438 5.79 36.29 40.53
N THR A 439 5.54 36.17 41.84
CA THR A 439 5.74 34.91 42.59
C THR A 439 4.85 33.80 42.03
N ARG A 440 3.57 34.09 41.75
CA ARG A 440 2.68 33.10 41.12
C ARG A 440 3.16 32.65 39.73
N LEU A 441 3.68 33.58 38.91
CA LEU A 441 4.32 33.21 37.64
C LEU A 441 5.58 32.38 37.84
N ILE A 442 6.37 32.63 38.88
CA ILE A 442 7.54 31.83 39.23
C ILE A 442 7.12 30.41 39.64
N ASP A 443 6.12 30.25 40.50
CA ASP A 443 5.61 28.92 40.92
C ASP A 443 5.05 28.10 39.73
N GLU A 444 4.35 28.76 38.80
CA GLU A 444 3.85 28.15 37.57
C GLU A 444 5.00 27.80 36.59
N LEU A 445 6.03 28.65 36.50
CA LEU A 445 7.24 28.38 35.69
C LEU A 445 8.13 27.29 36.31
N GLU A 446 8.31 27.24 37.63
CA GLU A 446 9.05 26.21 38.34
C GLU A 446 8.35 24.85 38.22
N SER A 447 7.02 24.80 38.37
CA SER A 447 6.24 23.58 38.10
C SER A 447 6.38 23.12 36.65
N LYS A 448 6.43 24.06 35.69
CA LYS A 448 6.64 23.76 34.27
C LYS A 448 8.08 23.34 33.96
N ILE A 449 9.07 23.90 34.65
CA ILE A 449 10.48 23.51 34.58
C ILE A 449 10.70 22.11 35.17
N ILE A 450 10.05 21.77 36.30
CA ILE A 450 10.10 20.42 36.87
C ILE A 450 9.51 19.40 35.88
N LYS A 451 8.36 19.71 35.27
CA LYS A 451 7.75 18.86 34.23
C LYS A 451 8.68 18.69 33.02
N LEU A 452 9.16 19.81 32.46
CA LEU A 452 10.10 19.79 31.34
C LEU A 452 11.43 19.11 31.68
N THR A 453 11.89 19.13 32.94
CA THR A 453 13.09 18.42 33.39
C THR A 453 12.86 16.92 33.44
N VAL A 454 11.69 16.48 33.91
CA VAL A 454 11.29 15.06 33.86
C VAL A 454 11.13 14.59 32.42
N ASP A 455 10.46 15.38 31.58
CA ASP A 455 10.26 15.06 30.15
C ASP A 455 11.60 15.03 29.40
N THR A 456 12.48 16.01 29.61
CA THR A 456 13.85 16.03 29.06
C THR A 456 14.68 14.83 29.54
N ASN A 457 14.51 14.40 30.79
CA ASN A 457 15.23 13.24 31.32
C ASN A 457 14.66 11.92 30.77
N ASN A 458 13.36 11.85 30.49
CA ASN A 458 12.72 10.74 29.78
C ASN A 458 13.20 10.69 28.32
N GLU A 459 13.19 11.81 27.60
CA GLU A 459 13.73 11.92 26.24
C GLU A 459 15.22 11.56 26.19
N LYS A 460 16.02 11.99 27.18
CA LYS A 460 17.43 11.61 27.32
C LYS A 460 17.61 10.10 27.51
N ASN A 461 16.76 9.45 28.30
CA ASN A 461 16.79 7.99 28.47
C ASN A 461 16.37 7.27 27.19
N ASP A 462 15.39 7.79 26.46
CA ASP A 462 14.96 7.28 25.15
C ASP A 462 16.04 7.47 24.07
N ILE A 463 16.79 8.57 24.10
CA ILE A 463 17.97 8.79 23.25
C ILE A 463 19.09 7.79 23.61
N ILE A 464 19.37 7.55 24.89
CA ILE A 464 20.35 6.54 25.33
C ILE A 464 19.95 5.13 24.88
N LYS A 465 18.64 4.81 24.92
CA LYS A 465 18.11 3.55 24.41
C LYS A 465 18.27 3.43 22.89
N LYS A 466 17.85 4.45 22.14
CA LYS A 466 17.98 4.50 20.67
C LYS A 466 19.45 4.47 20.21
N GLU A 467 20.36 5.10 20.95
CA GLU A 467 21.82 5.02 20.70
C GLU A 467 22.32 3.58 20.87
N LYS A 468 21.87 2.86 21.91
CA LYS A 468 22.22 1.46 22.13
C LYS A 468 21.68 0.56 21.02
N ASP A 469 20.43 0.78 20.60
CA ASP A 469 19.80 0.03 19.51
C ASP A 469 20.48 0.33 18.15
N PHE A 470 20.95 1.57 17.93
CA PHE A 470 21.75 1.97 16.78
C PHE A 470 23.13 1.29 16.78
N GLN A 471 23.83 1.22 17.92
CA GLN A 471 25.10 0.48 18.01
C GLN A 471 24.96 -1.02 17.77
N ASN A 472 23.88 -1.64 18.28
CA ASN A 472 23.56 -3.03 17.97
C ASN A 472 23.35 -3.22 16.45
N SER A 473 22.63 -2.30 15.81
CA SER A 473 22.37 -2.33 14.36
C SER A 473 23.65 -2.17 13.53
N LEU A 474 24.56 -1.27 13.93
CA LEU A 474 25.87 -1.12 13.27
C LEU A 474 26.74 -2.38 13.42
N HIS A 475 26.65 -3.08 14.56
CA HIS A 475 27.37 -4.34 14.76
C HIS A 475 26.81 -5.46 13.86
N THR A 476 25.50 -5.55 13.67
CA THR A 476 24.89 -6.48 12.69
C THR A 476 25.38 -6.18 11.27
N VAL A 477 25.30 -4.93 10.82
CA VAL A 477 25.76 -4.51 9.48
C VAL A 477 27.26 -4.82 9.27
N TYR A 478 28.08 -4.69 10.32
CA TYR A 478 29.49 -5.09 10.25
C TYR A 478 29.67 -6.59 9.99
N ASN A 479 28.92 -7.43 10.70
CA ASN A 479 28.99 -8.89 10.58
C ASN A 479 28.44 -9.36 9.22
N ASP A 480 27.38 -8.74 8.69
CA ASP A 480 26.83 -9.04 7.36
C ASP A 480 27.86 -8.71 6.25
N ILE A 481 28.63 -7.63 6.41
CA ILE A 481 29.71 -7.25 5.48
C ILE A 481 30.89 -8.23 5.58
N ILE A 482 31.22 -8.73 6.78
CA ILE A 482 32.19 -9.83 6.93
C ILE A 482 31.71 -11.06 6.17
N TYR A 483 30.47 -11.49 6.39
CA TYR A 483 29.89 -12.66 5.73
C TYR A 483 29.91 -12.55 4.20
N CYS A 484 29.54 -11.38 3.64
CA CYS A 484 29.65 -11.13 2.20
C CYS A 484 31.11 -11.18 1.69
N THR A 485 32.07 -10.77 2.52
CA THR A 485 33.51 -10.89 2.19
C THR A 485 33.95 -12.35 2.14
N GLU A 486 33.55 -13.15 3.13
CA GLU A 486 33.89 -14.58 3.22
C GLU A 486 33.28 -15.39 2.07
N CYS A 487 32.02 -15.14 1.71
CA CYS A 487 31.36 -15.83 0.60
C CYS A 487 32.04 -15.57 -0.77
N LEU A 488 32.63 -14.39 -0.98
CA LEU A 488 33.26 -14.02 -2.25
C LEU A 488 34.77 -14.35 -2.29
N SER A 489 35.42 -14.48 -1.13
CA SER A 489 36.86 -14.79 -1.00
C SER A 489 37.26 -16.22 -1.38
N ASN A 490 36.31 -17.17 -1.50
CA ASN A 490 36.64 -18.58 -1.73
C ASN A 490 37.23 -18.90 -3.12
N ASP A 491 37.04 -18.02 -4.11
CA ASP A 491 37.59 -18.14 -5.47
C ASP A 491 38.67 -17.07 -5.77
N SER A 492 39.24 -16.42 -4.74
CA SER A 492 40.28 -15.38 -4.87
C SER A 492 41.67 -15.93 -4.56
N ASP A 493 42.66 -15.63 -5.40
CA ASP A 493 44.06 -16.07 -5.20
C ASP A 493 44.77 -15.40 -4.00
N GLU A 494 44.21 -14.30 -3.46
CA GLU A 494 44.67 -13.67 -2.21
C GLU A 494 43.56 -13.63 -1.13
N PRO A 495 43.81 -14.14 0.10
CA PRO A 495 42.86 -14.06 1.21
C PRO A 495 42.99 -12.73 1.99
N PHE A 496 41.91 -11.94 2.01
CA PHE A 496 41.86 -10.66 2.74
C PHE A 496 41.60 -10.87 4.25
N ILE A 497 42.66 -10.88 5.05
CA ILE A 497 42.59 -11.00 6.53
C ILE A 497 42.59 -9.62 7.17
N LEU A 498 41.63 -9.32 8.06
CA LEU A 498 41.68 -8.09 8.88
C LEU A 498 40.90 -8.19 10.21
N ASP A 499 41.47 -7.57 11.25
CA ASP A 499 41.09 -7.72 12.66
C ASP A 499 39.71 -7.17 13.09
N SER A 500 39.25 -7.69 14.24
CA SER A 500 38.01 -7.36 14.96
C SER A 500 37.83 -5.85 15.26
N PRO A 501 36.61 -5.30 15.23
CA PRO A 501 36.36 -3.88 15.49
C PRO A 501 36.48 -3.55 16.99
N ALA A 502 37.15 -2.45 17.30
CA ALA A 502 37.41 -2.04 18.67
C ALA A 502 36.12 -1.63 19.41
N SER A 503 35.93 -2.16 20.62
CA SER A 503 34.73 -2.00 21.45
C SER A 503 34.59 -0.63 22.14
N SER A 504 34.83 0.49 21.44
CA SER A 504 34.62 1.83 22.01
C SER A 504 34.07 2.84 21.01
N ARG A 505 33.15 3.69 21.48
CA ARG A 505 32.41 4.72 20.71
C ARG A 505 33.29 5.84 20.14
N ASN A 506 34.56 5.91 20.53
CA ASN A 506 35.42 7.07 20.29
C ASN A 506 36.04 7.15 18.88
N ASP A 507 35.78 6.21 17.98
CA ASP A 507 36.23 6.36 16.59
C ASP A 507 35.31 5.70 15.55
N ILE A 508 34.10 6.25 15.43
CA ILE A 508 33.14 5.92 14.36
C ILE A 508 33.73 6.25 12.97
N GLU A 509 34.61 7.24 12.86
CA GLU A 509 35.29 7.57 11.59
C GLU A 509 36.28 6.47 11.19
N THR A 510 37.07 5.93 12.11
CA THR A 510 37.95 4.77 11.84
C THR A 510 37.15 3.50 11.56
N TRP A 511 36.01 3.25 12.23
CA TRP A 511 35.13 2.12 11.88
C TRP A 511 34.52 2.30 10.48
N LEU A 512 33.95 3.46 10.16
CA LEU A 512 33.42 3.78 8.84
C LEU A 512 34.50 3.70 7.75
N SER A 513 35.74 4.10 8.05
CA SER A 513 36.86 4.01 7.10
C SER A 513 37.23 2.55 6.80
N LYS A 514 37.24 1.67 7.82
CA LYS A 514 37.45 0.22 7.63
C LYS A 514 36.31 -0.42 6.83
N VAL A 515 35.05 -0.06 7.12
CA VAL A 515 33.88 -0.55 6.37
C VAL A 515 33.90 -0.04 4.91
N LYS A 516 34.22 1.24 4.68
CA LYS A 516 34.39 1.80 3.33
C LYS A 516 35.49 1.09 2.55
N ALA A 517 36.62 0.77 3.17
CA ALA A 517 37.70 0.01 2.52
C ALA A 517 37.23 -1.40 2.11
N ARG A 518 36.50 -2.09 2.99
CA ARG A 518 35.97 -3.45 2.72
C ARG A 518 34.88 -3.47 1.65
N LEU A 519 34.00 -2.46 1.63
CA LEU A 519 33.02 -2.25 0.56
C LEU A 519 33.67 -1.85 -0.77
N ALA A 520 34.77 -1.10 -0.76
CA ALA A 520 35.53 -0.77 -1.97
C ALA A 520 36.18 -2.03 -2.58
N TRP A 521 36.77 -2.89 -1.75
CA TRP A 521 37.29 -4.20 -2.19
C TRP A 521 36.18 -5.09 -2.75
N LEU A 522 35.06 -5.26 -2.03
CA LEU A 522 33.89 -6.03 -2.49
C LEU A 522 33.37 -5.53 -3.84
N LYS A 523 33.27 -4.21 -4.03
CA LYS A 523 32.86 -3.59 -5.29
C LYS A 523 33.84 -3.90 -6.42
N GLN A 524 35.14 -3.84 -6.16
CA GLN A 524 36.18 -4.13 -7.15
C GLN A 524 36.18 -5.61 -7.57
N GLU A 525 36.05 -6.53 -6.60
CA GLU A 525 35.95 -7.97 -6.88
C GLU A 525 34.68 -8.29 -7.68
N LEU A 526 33.55 -7.67 -7.34
CA LEU A 526 32.29 -7.82 -8.09
C LEU A 526 32.41 -7.25 -9.52
N GLU A 527 33.09 -6.11 -9.71
CA GLU A 527 33.38 -5.54 -11.03
C GLU A 527 34.30 -6.44 -11.87
N ILE A 528 35.28 -7.11 -11.27
CA ILE A 528 36.15 -8.09 -11.95
C ILE A 528 35.33 -9.32 -12.38
N ARG A 529 34.51 -9.89 -11.49
CA ARG A 529 33.62 -11.02 -11.80
C ARG A 529 32.63 -10.67 -12.91
N GLN A 530 32.02 -9.48 -12.84
CA GLN A 530 31.10 -8.96 -13.85
C GLN A 530 31.79 -8.78 -15.21
N GLN A 531 33.05 -8.34 -15.25
CA GLN A 531 33.83 -8.22 -16.48
C GLN A 531 34.18 -9.59 -17.07
N GLN A 532 34.57 -10.57 -16.24
CA GLN A 532 34.80 -11.95 -16.68
C GLN A 532 33.52 -12.60 -17.22
N GLU A 533 32.39 -12.43 -16.54
CA GLU A 533 31.08 -12.91 -17.00
C GLU A 533 30.67 -12.26 -18.33
N ASN A 534 30.83 -10.93 -18.46
CA ASN A 534 30.55 -10.23 -19.70
C ASN A 534 31.44 -10.69 -20.87
N LYS A 535 32.70 -11.06 -20.58
CA LYS A 535 33.62 -11.62 -21.57
C LYS A 535 33.18 -13.01 -22.02
N LEU A 536 32.83 -13.90 -21.08
CA LEU A 536 32.27 -15.22 -21.38
C LEU A 536 30.93 -15.14 -22.14
N ARG A 537 30.07 -14.17 -21.80
CA ARG A 537 28.82 -13.89 -22.54
C ARG A 537 29.09 -13.36 -23.95
N HIS A 538 30.15 -12.58 -24.16
CA HIS A 538 30.58 -12.11 -25.47
C HIS A 538 31.11 -13.27 -26.33
N ASP A 539 31.99 -14.11 -25.76
CA ASP A 539 32.55 -15.28 -26.43
C ASP A 539 31.45 -16.30 -26.80
N LEU A 540 30.45 -16.51 -25.92
CA LEU A 540 29.28 -17.33 -26.19
C LEU A 540 28.39 -16.76 -27.31
N ASN A 541 28.19 -15.43 -27.35
CA ASN A 541 27.44 -14.78 -28.43
C ASN A 541 28.17 -14.85 -29.77
N ASN A 542 29.50 -14.76 -29.77
CA ASN A 542 30.30 -14.93 -30.99
C ASN A 542 30.21 -16.36 -31.53
N ALA A 543 30.31 -17.38 -30.65
CA ALA A 543 30.11 -18.78 -31.04
C ALA A 543 28.69 -19.07 -31.57
N LEU A 544 27.67 -18.36 -31.07
CA LEU A 544 26.30 -18.43 -31.60
C LEU A 544 26.17 -17.75 -32.97
N LEU A 545 26.87 -16.63 -33.21
CA LEU A 545 26.88 -15.94 -34.50
C LEU A 545 27.58 -16.76 -35.60
N ASP A 546 28.71 -17.41 -35.29
CA ASP A 546 29.37 -18.33 -36.23
C ASP A 546 28.47 -19.52 -36.57
N SER A 547 27.78 -20.10 -35.58
CA SER A 547 26.80 -21.17 -35.81
C SER A 547 25.63 -20.72 -36.71
N ASP A 548 25.22 -19.45 -36.62
CA ASP A 548 24.12 -18.90 -37.43
C ASP A 548 24.58 -18.49 -38.85
N ALA A 549 25.87 -18.15 -39.02
CA ALA A 549 26.50 -18.00 -40.33
C ALA A 549 26.62 -19.34 -41.06
N ASP A 550 27.09 -20.39 -40.37
CA ASP A 550 27.14 -21.76 -40.88
C ASP A 550 25.75 -22.29 -41.25
N ARG A 551 24.73 -22.05 -40.42
CA ARG A 551 23.33 -22.42 -40.76
C ARG A 551 22.83 -21.74 -42.03
N LYS A 552 23.16 -20.46 -42.24
CA LYS A 552 22.80 -19.73 -43.48
C LYS A 552 23.56 -20.26 -44.68
N TYR A 553 24.83 -20.62 -44.52
CA TYR A 553 25.63 -21.28 -45.56
C TYR A 553 25.05 -22.65 -45.94
N PHE A 554 24.77 -23.52 -44.97
CA PHE A 554 24.15 -24.83 -45.23
C PHE A 554 22.73 -24.73 -45.79
N ALA A 555 21.93 -23.75 -45.37
CA ALA A 555 20.61 -23.50 -45.95
C ALA A 555 20.70 -23.05 -47.43
N ALA A 556 21.64 -22.17 -47.77
CA ALA A 556 21.87 -21.75 -49.15
C ALA A 556 22.42 -22.89 -50.03
N GLU A 557 23.28 -23.75 -49.46
CA GLU A 557 23.83 -24.91 -50.17
C GLU A 557 22.80 -26.04 -50.33
N LEU A 558 21.88 -26.21 -49.37
CA LEU A 558 20.70 -27.08 -49.53
C LEU A 558 19.76 -26.56 -50.63
N ALA A 559 19.45 -25.26 -50.65
CA ALA A 559 18.63 -24.66 -51.70
C ALA A 559 19.26 -24.82 -53.10
N LYS A 560 20.59 -24.69 -53.23
CA LYS A 560 21.29 -25.02 -54.49
C LYS A 560 21.14 -26.49 -54.88
N ARG A 561 21.24 -27.41 -53.92
CA ARG A 561 21.07 -28.85 -54.19
C ARG A 561 19.63 -29.20 -54.54
N GLU A 562 18.66 -28.50 -53.98
CA GLU A 562 17.24 -28.63 -54.31
C GLU A 562 16.98 -28.20 -55.76
N VAL A 563 17.55 -27.08 -56.21
CA VAL A 563 17.53 -26.66 -57.63
C VAL A 563 18.19 -27.70 -58.55
N ILE A 564 19.33 -28.27 -58.16
CA ILE A 564 19.99 -29.34 -58.94
C ILE A 564 19.14 -30.62 -58.99
N VAL A 565 18.42 -30.96 -57.93
CA VAL A 565 17.48 -32.09 -57.90
C VAL A 565 16.26 -31.82 -58.78
N ASP A 566 15.74 -30.60 -58.80
CA ASP A 566 14.66 -30.19 -59.70
C ASP A 566 15.11 -30.23 -61.16
N ASP A 567 16.31 -29.76 -61.47
CA ASP A 567 16.86 -29.82 -62.84
C ASP A 567 17.17 -31.27 -63.27
N LEU A 568 17.70 -32.13 -62.40
CA LEU A 568 17.83 -33.57 -62.68
C LEU A 568 16.47 -34.26 -62.82
N THR A 569 15.43 -33.80 -62.10
CA THR A 569 14.07 -34.33 -62.23
C THR A 569 13.42 -33.88 -63.54
N ARG A 570 13.71 -32.64 -63.98
CA ARG A 570 13.31 -32.07 -65.27
C ARG A 570 14.06 -32.75 -66.44
N GLU A 571 15.36 -33.02 -66.31
CA GLU A 571 16.12 -33.84 -67.26
C GLU A 571 15.57 -35.26 -67.32
N ARG A 572 15.25 -35.89 -66.19
CA ARG A 572 14.61 -37.22 -66.17
C ARG A 572 13.23 -37.23 -66.84
N LEU A 573 12.50 -36.12 -66.79
CA LEU A 573 11.25 -35.95 -67.53
C LEU A 573 11.52 -35.84 -69.04
N ASN A 574 12.46 -34.97 -69.43
CA ASN A 574 12.89 -34.81 -70.82
C ASN A 574 13.46 -36.11 -71.42
N TYR A 575 14.21 -36.89 -70.64
CA TYR A 575 14.70 -38.22 -71.03
C TYR A 575 13.55 -39.22 -71.21
N LYS A 576 12.51 -39.19 -70.37
CA LYS A 576 11.31 -40.02 -70.57
C LYS A 576 10.50 -39.61 -71.80
N ASP A 577 10.43 -38.32 -72.11
CA ASP A 577 9.74 -37.85 -73.31
C ASP A 577 10.59 -38.09 -74.58
N PHE A 578 11.93 -38.02 -74.50
CA PHE A 578 12.85 -38.48 -75.54
C PHE A 578 12.79 -40.01 -75.72
N GLU A 579 12.66 -40.78 -74.64
CA GLU A 579 12.49 -42.25 -74.67
C GLU A 579 11.12 -42.63 -75.25
N ARG A 580 10.05 -41.86 -74.99
CA ARG A 580 8.77 -41.96 -75.71
C ARG A 580 8.91 -41.62 -77.18
N GLU A 581 9.53 -40.50 -77.52
CA GLU A 581 9.68 -40.06 -78.92
C GLU A 581 10.57 -41.04 -79.72
N SER A 582 11.58 -41.61 -79.07
CA SER A 582 12.44 -42.67 -79.60
C SER A 582 11.70 -44.01 -79.69
N SER A 583 10.84 -44.35 -78.71
CA SER A 583 9.94 -45.51 -78.76
C SER A 583 8.91 -45.37 -79.88
N ASP A 584 8.36 -44.19 -80.12
CA ASP A 584 7.40 -43.93 -81.17
C ASP A 584 8.08 -43.85 -82.55
N LYS A 585 9.32 -43.36 -82.63
CA LYS A 585 10.19 -43.55 -83.81
C LYS A 585 10.53 -45.03 -84.04
N LEU A 586 10.76 -45.82 -82.99
CA LEU A 586 10.94 -47.27 -83.07
C LEU A 586 9.67 -47.99 -83.54
N LYS A 587 8.49 -47.60 -83.06
CA LYS A 587 7.19 -48.12 -83.55
C LYS A 587 6.93 -47.70 -84.99
N LEU A 588 7.32 -46.49 -85.39
CA LEU A 588 7.21 -46.02 -86.77
C LEU A 588 8.17 -46.81 -87.69
N LEU A 589 9.41 -47.05 -87.26
CA LEU A 589 10.37 -47.89 -87.96
C LEU A 589 9.96 -49.37 -87.98
N GLN A 590 9.34 -49.90 -86.91
CA GLN A 590 8.73 -51.23 -86.89
C GLN A 590 7.51 -51.31 -87.81
N SER A 591 6.71 -50.24 -87.91
CA SER A 591 5.58 -50.15 -88.85
C SER A 591 6.07 -50.05 -90.30
N GLN A 592 7.23 -49.45 -90.54
CA GLN A 592 7.89 -49.42 -91.85
C GLN A 592 8.56 -50.77 -92.17
N LEU A 593 9.19 -51.44 -91.20
CA LEU A 593 9.71 -52.81 -91.32
C LEU A 593 8.59 -53.80 -91.62
N ALA A 594 7.51 -53.81 -90.85
CA ALA A 594 6.34 -54.66 -91.12
C ALA A 594 5.70 -54.39 -92.49
N ARG A 595 5.84 -53.16 -93.02
CA ARG A 595 5.40 -52.79 -94.37
C ARG A 595 6.37 -53.22 -95.47
N VAL A 596 7.68 -53.33 -95.18
CA VAL A 596 8.71 -53.86 -96.09
C VAL A 596 8.73 -55.39 -96.08
N GLU A 597 8.63 -56.03 -94.91
CA GLU A 597 8.44 -57.47 -94.76
C GLU A 597 7.09 -57.92 -95.35
N GLY A 598 6.03 -57.14 -95.13
CA GLY A 598 4.73 -57.32 -95.79
C GLY A 598 4.72 -57.02 -97.30
N HIS A 599 5.81 -56.49 -97.86
CA HIS A 599 6.02 -56.41 -99.32
C HIS A 599 6.89 -57.57 -99.81
N SER A 600 7.99 -57.92 -99.15
CA SER A 600 8.83 -59.06 -99.57
C SER A 600 8.09 -60.40 -99.50
N VAL A 601 7.23 -60.63 -98.51
CA VAL A 601 6.39 -61.85 -98.42
C VAL A 601 5.40 -61.93 -99.60
N LYS A 602 4.76 -60.81 -99.98
CA LYS A 602 3.85 -60.76 -101.13
C LYS A 602 4.57 -60.88 -102.47
N GLU A 603 5.83 -60.49 -102.53
CA GLU A 603 6.69 -60.64 -103.72
C GLU A 603 7.18 -62.09 -103.88
N ILE A 604 7.49 -62.77 -102.76
CA ILE A 604 7.84 -64.20 -102.73
C ILE A 604 6.62 -65.09 -103.07
N GLU A 605 5.41 -64.75 -102.62
CA GLU A 605 4.19 -65.48 -103.00
C GLU A 605 3.82 -65.27 -104.48
N ARG A 606 4.02 -64.06 -105.03
CA ARG A 606 3.91 -63.83 -106.50
C ARG A 606 4.96 -64.63 -107.27
N SER A 607 6.19 -64.72 -106.78
CA SER A 607 7.25 -65.52 -107.41
C SER A 607 6.92 -67.02 -107.44
N LYS A 608 6.33 -67.58 -106.38
CA LYS A 608 5.88 -68.99 -106.36
C LYS A 608 4.68 -69.27 -107.27
N GLN A 609 3.76 -68.31 -107.43
CA GLN A 609 2.66 -68.43 -108.38
C GLN A 609 3.15 -68.37 -109.84
N LEU A 610 4.13 -67.50 -110.15
CA LEU A 610 4.76 -67.46 -111.48
C LEU A 610 5.51 -68.75 -111.83
N GLN A 611 6.26 -69.33 -110.89
CA GLN A 611 6.99 -70.59 -111.10
C GLN A 611 6.06 -71.79 -111.36
N THR A 612 4.80 -71.73 -110.89
CA THR A 612 3.77 -72.76 -111.16
C THR A 612 3.20 -72.61 -112.58
N ILE A 613 3.04 -71.37 -113.06
CA ILE A 613 2.58 -71.05 -114.42
C ILE A 613 3.66 -71.40 -115.46
N GLU A 614 4.94 -71.16 -115.18
CA GLU A 614 6.04 -71.53 -116.07
C GLU A 614 6.14 -73.05 -116.30
N MET A 615 5.88 -73.85 -115.26
CA MET A 615 5.82 -75.33 -115.38
C MET A 615 4.68 -75.79 -116.31
N GLN A 616 3.54 -75.09 -116.32
CA GLN A 616 2.42 -75.38 -117.23
C GLN A 616 2.74 -74.95 -118.67
N ILE A 617 3.42 -73.81 -118.86
CA ILE A 617 3.90 -73.36 -120.18
C ILE A 617 4.95 -74.31 -120.77
N GLU A 618 5.81 -74.92 -119.94
CA GLU A 618 6.79 -75.90 -120.40
C GLU A 618 6.15 -77.26 -120.76
N TYR A 619 5.06 -77.62 -120.10
CA TYR A 619 4.23 -78.78 -120.46
C TYR A 619 3.49 -78.56 -121.80
N GLU A 620 2.95 -77.37 -122.04
CA GLU A 620 2.33 -77.02 -123.33
C GLU A 620 3.34 -76.92 -124.47
N LYS A 621 4.58 -76.45 -124.23
CA LYS A 621 5.65 -76.47 -125.23
C LYS A 621 6.06 -77.88 -125.67
N ARG A 622 6.04 -78.88 -124.78
CA ARG A 622 6.24 -80.30 -125.16
C ARG A 622 5.07 -80.87 -125.97
N ARG A 623 3.86 -80.34 -125.78
CA ARG A 623 2.69 -80.68 -126.60
C ARG A 623 2.74 -80.05 -128.00
N ALA A 624 3.24 -78.81 -128.12
CA ALA A 624 3.47 -78.17 -129.42
C ALA A 624 4.54 -78.90 -130.27
N LEU A 625 5.59 -79.43 -129.63
CA LEU A 625 6.64 -80.23 -130.32
C LEU A 625 6.14 -81.56 -130.90
N THR A 626 4.99 -82.07 -130.47
CA THR A 626 4.39 -83.31 -131.01
C THR A 626 3.28 -83.07 -132.05
N GLU A 627 2.89 -81.81 -132.27
CA GLU A 627 2.04 -81.39 -133.39
C GLU A 627 2.90 -80.95 -134.60
N ASP A 628 4.05 -80.29 -134.38
CA ASP A 628 4.99 -79.90 -135.45
C ASP A 628 5.63 -81.11 -136.17
N GLU A 629 5.76 -82.27 -135.49
CA GLU A 629 6.15 -83.54 -136.15
C GLU A 629 5.01 -84.19 -136.96
N LYS A 630 3.73 -83.88 -136.68
CA LYS A 630 2.62 -84.32 -137.55
C LYS A 630 2.51 -83.47 -138.82
N ASP A 631 2.71 -82.16 -138.72
CA ASP A 631 2.60 -81.30 -139.90
C ASP A 631 3.75 -81.54 -140.90
N ARG A 632 4.96 -81.86 -140.41
CA ARG A 632 6.07 -82.34 -141.27
C ARG A 632 5.83 -83.71 -141.93
N ILE A 633 4.83 -84.47 -141.50
CA ILE A 633 4.38 -85.70 -142.16
C ILE A 633 3.31 -85.38 -143.23
N ASN A 634 2.45 -84.39 -143.00
CA ASN A 634 1.45 -83.92 -143.97
C ASN A 634 2.09 -83.25 -145.20
N ASP A 635 3.18 -82.51 -145.02
CA ASP A 635 3.89 -81.85 -146.15
C ASP A 635 4.67 -82.83 -147.05
N ARG A 636 4.82 -84.11 -146.67
CA ARG A 636 5.33 -85.16 -147.59
C ARG A 636 4.29 -85.67 -148.60
N TYR A 637 3.06 -85.14 -148.57
CA TYR A 637 1.97 -85.53 -149.47
C TYR A 637 1.45 -84.39 -150.36
N ARG A 638 2.23 -83.31 -150.54
CA ARG A 638 1.96 -82.25 -151.54
C ARG A 638 3.21 -81.84 -152.35
N GLN A 639 3.53 -82.69 -153.34
CA GLN A 639 4.51 -82.54 -154.43
C GLN A 639 6.00 -82.62 -154.04
#